data_AF-A0A9J7DLJ6-F1
#
_entry.id   AF-A0A9J7DLJ6-F1
#
_cell.length_a   1.000
_cell.length_b   1.000
_cell.length_c   1.000
_cell.angle_alpha   90.00
_cell.angle_beta   90.00
_cell.angle_gamma   90.00
#
_symmetry.space_group_name_H-M   'P 1'
#
loop_
_entity.id
_entity.type
_entity.pdbx_description
1 polymer ?
#
loop_
_entity_poly.entity_id
_entity_poly.type
_entity_poly.pdbx_seq_one_letter_code
_entity_poly.pdbx_strand_id
1 'polypeptide(L)'
;MKRFTLSFVLSALLVASNVSGQYFGSLMSHIQTPSFHILEPITPPLTTTYYTPTHQLQQQQQPSSSSPYQSQATTTSRQSYIWPQLFNTLLPINAAFNSYEPEAEFVPLEAQENPHNPHGRTATTSTSTATSSNGEDKPFDVDVITTDVNGGNGQAQPGLFFHQSFPFLGNNFFNSFGGFGIGTQEEPWWKGPNVCTEKEEDEKDVEASDETEETQTAEGTEIVKQPSYGQFHFSLNSCVEKPNKYVCTRVVNKNGKKKTLTVSRQCCHGYARPRNAAYATPCEKIDIKDIEATAADMGAKEFVAKAKSSGLADMISSSKNVTIFLPVDEAFSAYGDAAASENNVVEMKSDDGVKQLFLRHVVDGEINLEDVSNEQVLKTHADGQTVRINSYQMPLTLSREPYRYTANCVPIVRRDKLSEQGMVHTLAGVMPSVSKNVMDMIRERSDMSIMRTVLENTKLSEVLEGKKPVTIFVPTDSAFDKLEPHLRRALKEGKGCATNILKNHILDLTFCSVASVAGAKTTAYNLLGEPMRFNRSKASSDDSKAEQPVIINGIAKIMEADIMGSNGVMHVIDTIMPTESALPMSSLMQEKNVTIFKRLLEAAGLDNKFDDMDNVTVFAPTDKALQNSKWAKLLEENPGELKNNQELVEFLNYHVTQPMVKTCDLEVKLLPTIAGDKVRINLYSTHALFSNVMNRATVNCARLIHFDDESCGSVLHQVDKPLTPPKSNLLQMLESNPNYSKFLELVRMANLTDLLANADEYFTLLVPKNDVFEELEDTLSKDQTELENLIKTHIVNDVVCCAGIIPTNWPFVRSIESYNGHHLRITRDRRPKIQNAGITKCDNVATNGIVHEINDVIIPNSRQRQPQDQEHQHVPHYRPHHHQHGQLPRPQQQFPNADDIFGDLFF
;
A
#
# COMPACT_ATOMS: atom_id res chain seq x y z
N MET A 1 44.82 18.93 1.49
CA MET A 1 45.69 18.49 2.60
C MET A 1 44.78 17.92 3.70
N LYS A 2 45.01 16.69 4.19
CA LYS A 2 45.36 16.35 5.60
C LYS A 2 44.60 17.20 6.67
N ARG A 3 43.84 16.61 7.62
CA ARG A 3 44.06 15.33 8.34
C ARG A 3 42.78 14.59 8.79
N PHE A 4 42.85 13.24 8.77
CA PHE A 4 42.38 12.25 9.77
C PHE A 4 40.92 12.32 10.30
N THR A 5 39.97 11.42 10.02
CA THR A 5 39.85 9.93 10.18
C THR A 5 39.32 9.43 11.53
N LEU A 6 38.65 8.26 11.50
CA LEU A 6 38.32 7.34 12.61
C LEU A 6 37.02 7.60 13.40
N SER A 7 35.90 7.00 12.94
CA SER A 7 35.05 6.10 13.75
C SER A 7 33.87 5.54 12.93
N PHE A 8 34.06 4.36 12.33
CA PHE A 8 32.96 3.51 11.85
C PHE A 8 33.34 2.02 11.94
N VAL A 9 33.74 1.59 13.13
CA VAL A 9 34.12 0.20 13.44
C VAL A 9 33.55 -0.21 14.80
N LEU A 10 32.23 -0.47 14.86
CA LEU A 10 31.64 -1.35 15.88
C LEU A 10 30.20 -1.78 15.50
N SER A 11 30.08 -2.96 14.86
CA SER A 11 28.90 -3.87 14.86
C SER A 11 29.12 -5.00 13.84
N ALA A 12 30.17 -5.81 14.06
CA ALA A 12 30.46 -7.00 13.26
C ALA A 12 30.97 -8.12 14.19
N LEU A 13 30.06 -8.70 14.98
CA LEU A 13 30.29 -9.88 15.83
C LEU A 13 28.94 -10.42 16.29
N LEU A 14 28.72 -11.74 16.13
CA LEU A 14 27.44 -12.46 16.31
C LEU A 14 26.37 -12.03 15.27
N VAL A 15 25.66 -12.93 14.58
CA VAL A 15 25.50 -14.38 14.80
C VAL A 15 26.26 -15.21 13.76
N ALA A 16 26.95 -16.25 14.21
CA ALA A 16 27.46 -17.33 13.36
C ALA A 16 27.27 -18.67 14.08
N SER A 17 26.20 -19.39 13.79
CA SER A 17 26.01 -20.79 14.21
C SER A 17 25.03 -21.53 13.31
N ASN A 18 25.58 -22.47 12.53
CA ASN A 18 24.95 -23.70 12.01
C ASN A 18 24.62 -23.79 10.51
N VAL A 19 25.65 -24.03 9.72
CA VAL A 19 25.58 -24.89 8.52
C VAL A 19 26.78 -25.85 8.56
N SER A 20 26.55 -27.17 8.60
CA SER A 20 27.56 -28.20 8.23
C SER A 20 26.99 -29.64 8.23
N GLY A 21 26.78 -30.18 7.03
CA GLY A 21 26.88 -31.62 6.74
C GLY A 21 25.63 -32.51 6.96
N GLN A 22 25.51 -33.66 6.28
CA GLN A 22 26.28 -34.12 5.11
C GLN A 22 25.55 -35.23 4.30
N TYR A 23 26.21 -35.71 3.24
CA TYR A 23 25.70 -36.55 2.13
C TYR A 23 25.39 -38.04 2.48
N PHE A 24 24.86 -38.75 1.46
CA PHE A 24 24.57 -40.19 1.33
C PHE A 24 23.21 -40.67 1.91
N GLY A 25 22.50 -41.61 1.27
CA GLY A 25 22.76 -42.28 -0.02
C GLY A 25 21.59 -43.19 -0.50
N SER A 26 21.60 -43.57 -1.78
CA SER A 26 20.56 -44.38 -2.44
C SER A 26 20.64 -45.88 -2.12
N LEU A 27 19.49 -46.58 -2.04
CA LEU A 27 19.25 -47.87 -2.71
C LEU A 27 17.76 -48.32 -2.65
N MET A 28 17.30 -49.04 -3.69
CA MET A 28 16.28 -50.14 -3.78
C MET A 28 15.03 -50.21 -2.84
N SER A 29 13.90 -50.83 -3.18
CA SER A 29 13.11 -51.08 -4.42
C SER A 29 11.91 -52.01 -4.08
N HIS A 30 10.91 -52.09 -4.97
CA HIS A 30 9.96 -53.22 -5.16
C HIS A 30 8.85 -53.58 -4.12
N ILE A 31 7.62 -53.71 -4.68
CA ILE A 31 6.56 -54.71 -4.34
C ILE A 31 5.85 -54.46 -2.99
N GLN A 32 4.50 -54.34 -2.89
CA GLN A 32 3.47 -55.29 -3.38
C GLN A 32 2.05 -54.67 -3.49
N THR A 33 1.21 -55.19 -4.39
CA THR A 33 -0.27 -54.99 -4.41
C THR A 33 -1.00 -56.20 -3.82
N PRO A 34 -2.17 -56.02 -3.15
CA PRO A 34 -3.46 -56.36 -3.79
C PRO A 34 -4.57 -55.32 -3.49
N SER A 35 -5.66 -55.11 -4.25
CA SER A 35 -6.50 -55.93 -5.15
C SER A 35 -7.58 -56.80 -4.49
N PHE A 36 -8.82 -56.29 -4.40
CA PHE A 36 -10.13 -56.98 -4.64
C PHE A 36 -11.25 -55.88 -4.59
N HIS A 37 -12.27 -55.69 -5.47
CA HIS A 37 -13.21 -56.54 -6.26
C HIS A 37 -14.26 -57.28 -5.39
N ILE A 38 -15.58 -57.32 -5.65
CA ILE A 38 -16.51 -56.77 -6.70
C ILE A 38 -17.90 -56.51 -6.02
N LEU A 39 -18.85 -55.68 -6.51
CA LEU A 39 -19.99 -56.07 -7.38
C LEU A 39 -20.92 -54.88 -7.74
N GLU A 40 -21.50 -54.96 -8.94
CA GLU A 40 -22.60 -54.17 -9.55
C GLU A 40 -23.64 -55.21 -10.10
N PRO A 41 -24.72 -54.91 -10.85
CA PRO A 41 -25.49 -53.67 -11.10
C PRO A 41 -27.04 -53.90 -11.00
N ILE A 42 -27.89 -53.00 -11.53
CA ILE A 42 -29.07 -53.24 -12.43
C ILE A 42 -29.85 -51.93 -12.73
N THR A 43 -30.50 -51.84 -13.90
CA THR A 43 -31.27 -50.68 -14.44
C THR A 43 -32.44 -51.18 -15.35
N PRO A 44 -33.21 -50.35 -16.13
CA PRO A 44 -33.72 -48.98 -15.92
C PRO A 44 -35.29 -48.97 -15.74
N PRO A 45 -36.20 -48.79 -16.74
CA PRO A 45 -36.46 -47.68 -17.69
C PRO A 45 -37.93 -47.12 -17.75
N LEU A 46 -38.17 -46.12 -18.63
CA LEU A 46 -39.47 -45.56 -19.11
C LEU A 46 -40.24 -44.63 -18.12
N THR A 47 -41.08 -43.65 -18.54
CA THR A 47 -41.75 -43.41 -19.85
C THR A 47 -41.91 -41.89 -20.17
N THR A 48 -42.23 -41.53 -21.42
CA THR A 48 -42.56 -40.17 -21.91
C THR A 48 -44.08 -39.94 -22.06
N THR A 49 -44.55 -38.68 -21.98
CA THR A 49 -45.80 -38.23 -22.66
C THR A 49 -45.91 -36.69 -22.79
N TYR A 50 -46.70 -36.23 -23.77
CA TYR A 50 -47.20 -34.86 -23.96
C TYR A 50 -48.64 -34.74 -23.40
N TYR A 51 -49.12 -33.51 -23.09
CA TYR A 51 -50.36 -32.86 -23.63
C TYR A 51 -50.93 -31.75 -22.72
N THR A 52 -51.47 -30.69 -23.35
CA THR A 52 -52.47 -29.71 -22.85
C THR A 52 -53.87 -30.11 -23.41
N PRO A 53 -55.03 -29.38 -23.35
CA PRO A 53 -55.27 -27.96 -22.98
C PRO A 53 -56.66 -27.57 -22.35
N THR A 54 -56.92 -26.25 -22.26
CA THR A 54 -58.21 -25.51 -22.46
C THR A 54 -59.35 -25.36 -21.41
N HIS A 55 -59.99 -24.16 -21.51
CA HIS A 55 -61.36 -23.72 -21.11
C HIS A 55 -61.74 -23.57 -19.60
N GLN A 56 -62.66 -22.68 -19.16
CA GLN A 56 -63.00 -21.26 -19.52
C GLN A 56 -64.16 -20.71 -18.60
N LEU A 57 -64.63 -19.45 -18.86
CA LEU A 57 -65.85 -18.75 -18.33
C LEU A 57 -65.70 -18.16 -16.89
N GLN A 58 -66.37 -17.07 -16.46
CA GLN A 58 -67.34 -16.12 -17.07
C GLN A 58 -67.22 -14.72 -16.37
N GLN A 59 -66.90 -13.60 -17.05
CA GLN A 59 -67.76 -12.51 -17.61
C GLN A 59 -68.77 -11.76 -16.70
N GLN A 60 -68.61 -10.41 -16.59
CA GLN A 60 -69.57 -9.31 -16.88
C GLN A 60 -68.86 -7.94 -16.60
N GLN A 61 -68.61 -7.03 -17.56
CA GLN A 61 -69.48 -6.07 -18.30
C GLN A 61 -69.93 -4.85 -17.45
N GLN A 62 -69.49 -3.59 -17.70
CA GLN A 62 -69.81 -2.61 -18.79
C GLN A 62 -71.18 -1.88 -18.62
N PRO A 63 -71.51 -0.72 -19.29
CA PRO A 63 -70.82 0.01 -20.38
C PRO A 63 -70.78 1.58 -20.26
N SER A 64 -70.40 2.25 -21.38
CA SER A 64 -70.85 3.57 -21.93
C SER A 64 -69.90 4.79 -21.86
N SER A 65 -69.93 5.78 -22.79
CA SER A 65 -70.09 5.76 -24.27
C SER A 65 -69.84 7.14 -24.94
N SER A 66 -69.62 7.17 -26.26
CA SER A 66 -69.80 8.29 -27.23
C SER A 66 -68.59 9.18 -27.63
N SER A 67 -68.74 9.80 -28.81
CA SER A 67 -67.82 10.70 -29.56
C SER A 67 -68.69 11.56 -30.50
N PRO A 68 -68.31 12.79 -30.94
CA PRO A 68 -67.75 12.92 -32.31
C PRO A 68 -66.86 14.18 -32.62
N TYR A 69 -65.98 14.06 -33.65
CA TYR A 69 -65.63 15.10 -34.67
C TYR A 69 -64.80 16.37 -34.24
N GLN A 70 -63.97 17.06 -35.07
CA GLN A 70 -63.49 16.90 -36.47
C GLN A 70 -62.24 17.77 -36.82
N SER A 71 -61.27 17.23 -37.62
CA SER A 71 -60.29 17.94 -38.51
C SER A 71 -59.26 18.94 -37.92
N GLN A 72 -58.10 19.27 -38.55
CA GLN A 72 -57.63 19.17 -39.95
C GLN A 72 -56.21 18.52 -40.11
N ALA A 73 -55.79 18.24 -41.35
CA ALA A 73 -54.44 17.78 -41.76
C ALA A 73 -53.49 18.97 -42.05
N THR A 74 -52.17 18.85 -42.30
CA THR A 74 -51.41 18.21 -43.42
C THR A 74 -49.87 18.31 -43.16
N THR A 75 -48.88 17.55 -43.69
CA THR A 75 -48.78 16.39 -44.63
C THR A 75 -47.34 15.76 -44.59
N THR A 76 -47.13 14.72 -45.42
CA THR A 76 -45.88 14.11 -46.00
C THR A 76 -44.65 15.03 -46.23
N SER A 77 -43.38 14.58 -46.40
CA SER A 77 -42.83 13.28 -46.87
C SER A 77 -41.31 13.02 -46.58
N ARG A 78 -40.90 11.73 -46.58
CA ARG A 78 -39.67 11.12 -47.16
C ARG A 78 -38.22 11.64 -46.87
N GLN A 79 -37.40 10.68 -46.40
CA GLN A 79 -36.07 10.24 -46.92
C GLN A 79 -34.88 11.22 -47.13
N SER A 80 -33.89 11.06 -46.24
CA SER A 80 -32.49 10.66 -46.54
C SER A 80 -31.39 11.64 -46.96
N TYR A 81 -30.18 11.33 -46.43
CA TYR A 81 -28.82 11.57 -46.93
C TYR A 81 -28.08 12.91 -46.71
N ILE A 82 -26.75 12.74 -46.51
CA ILE A 82 -25.61 13.67 -46.63
C ILE A 82 -25.20 14.48 -45.38
N TRP A 83 -23.87 14.59 -45.23
CA TRP A 83 -23.10 15.33 -44.20
C TRP A 83 -23.23 16.86 -44.33
N PRO A 84 -22.65 17.63 -43.39
CA PRO A 84 -21.51 18.45 -43.84
C PRO A 84 -20.19 18.16 -43.10
N GLN A 85 -19.10 18.37 -43.83
CA GLN A 85 -17.70 18.33 -43.38
C GLN A 85 -17.16 19.76 -43.23
N LEU A 86 -15.89 19.88 -42.80
CA LEU A 86 -15.05 21.10 -42.77
C LEU A 86 -15.37 22.08 -41.62
N PHE A 87 -14.39 22.80 -41.06
CA PHE A 87 -13.04 23.08 -41.60
C PHE A 87 -11.87 22.53 -40.77
N ASN A 88 -10.80 22.22 -41.50
CA ASN A 88 -9.44 21.99 -41.02
C ASN A 88 -8.55 23.10 -41.61
N THR A 89 -7.62 23.66 -40.83
CA THR A 89 -6.62 24.63 -41.32
C THR A 89 -5.25 24.31 -40.75
N LEU A 90 -4.37 23.78 -41.60
CA LEU A 90 -2.96 23.50 -41.33
C LEU A 90 -2.05 24.65 -41.81
N LEU A 91 -0.74 24.45 -41.61
CA LEU A 91 0.43 25.07 -42.27
C LEU A 91 1.24 26.05 -41.38
N PRO A 92 2.59 26.06 -41.51
CA PRO A 92 3.43 25.72 -40.34
C PRO A 92 4.69 26.62 -40.18
N ILE A 93 5.62 26.24 -39.28
CA ILE A 93 7.08 26.06 -39.57
C ILE A 93 7.86 25.67 -38.30
N ASN A 94 8.93 24.88 -38.50
CA ASN A 94 9.88 24.30 -37.56
C ASN A 94 10.39 25.20 -36.41
N ALA A 95 10.42 24.64 -35.20
CA ALA A 95 11.55 24.72 -34.26
C ALA A 95 11.53 23.48 -33.34
N ALA A 96 12.68 23.04 -32.83
CA ALA A 96 12.76 21.99 -31.81
C ALA A 96 12.95 22.63 -30.42
N PHE A 97 12.51 21.95 -29.35
CA PHE A 97 13.41 21.47 -28.27
C PHE A 97 12.63 20.82 -27.10
N ASN A 98 13.29 19.81 -26.51
CA ASN A 98 13.27 19.29 -25.13
C ASN A 98 11.99 19.24 -24.28
N SER A 99 11.79 18.04 -23.71
CA SER A 99 11.20 17.79 -22.40
C SER A 99 11.94 18.56 -21.29
N TYR A 100 11.21 18.98 -20.25
CA TYR A 100 11.78 19.66 -19.07
C TYR A 100 11.46 18.89 -17.79
N GLU A 101 12.48 18.27 -17.20
CA GLU A 101 12.54 18.04 -15.75
C GLU A 101 13.23 19.25 -15.10
N PRO A 102 12.83 19.67 -13.88
CA PRO A 102 13.54 20.69 -13.13
C PRO A 102 14.55 20.06 -12.14
N GLU A 103 15.75 19.73 -12.62
CA GLU A 103 16.91 19.63 -11.72
C GLU A 103 17.24 21.02 -11.15
N ALA A 104 17.57 21.10 -9.87
CA ALA A 104 17.85 22.35 -9.17
C ALA A 104 19.35 22.50 -8.92
N GLU A 105 20.09 23.03 -9.89
CA GLU A 105 21.53 23.32 -9.75
C GLU A 105 21.79 24.63 -8.97
N PHE A 106 22.85 24.64 -8.17
CA PHE A 106 23.18 25.71 -7.22
C PHE A 106 24.46 26.44 -7.66
N VAL A 107 24.37 27.73 -8.01
CA VAL A 107 25.53 28.57 -8.37
C VAL A 107 25.47 29.91 -7.60
N PRO A 108 26.54 30.32 -6.90
CA PRO A 108 26.54 31.52 -6.06
C PRO A 108 26.82 32.81 -6.84
N LEU A 109 26.47 33.95 -6.24
CA LEU A 109 26.92 35.28 -6.68
C LEU A 109 27.45 36.07 -5.48
N GLU A 110 28.70 36.53 -5.59
CA GLU A 110 29.30 37.51 -4.69
C GLU A 110 29.01 38.95 -5.17
N ALA A 111 29.38 39.93 -4.34
CA ALA A 111 28.90 41.31 -4.45
C ALA A 111 29.55 42.13 -5.58
N GLN A 112 28.80 43.12 -6.11
CA GLN A 112 29.42 44.38 -6.51
C GLN A 112 28.53 45.62 -6.38
N GLU A 113 28.93 46.49 -5.43
CA GLU A 113 28.91 47.97 -5.43
C GLU A 113 27.61 48.79 -5.66
N ASN A 114 27.72 50.07 -5.28
CA ASN A 114 26.66 51.06 -5.06
C ASN A 114 26.88 52.23 -6.06
N PRO A 115 25.87 53.06 -6.39
CA PRO A 115 25.95 54.41 -5.79
C PRO A 115 24.63 55.17 -5.53
N HIS A 116 24.76 56.09 -4.55
CA HIS A 116 24.09 57.39 -4.39
C HIS A 116 22.92 57.57 -3.40
N ASN A 117 23.05 58.69 -2.69
CA ASN A 117 22.23 59.38 -1.68
C ASN A 117 21.98 60.82 -2.29
N PRO A 118 21.37 61.85 -1.64
CA PRO A 118 21.02 61.99 -0.22
C PRO A 118 19.66 62.65 0.12
N HIS A 119 19.20 62.47 1.37
CA HIS A 119 19.03 63.54 2.38
C HIS A 119 18.12 63.11 3.56
N GLY A 120 18.37 63.66 4.76
CA GLY A 120 17.46 63.57 5.91
C GLY A 120 18.14 63.18 7.23
N ARG A 121 18.20 64.11 8.19
CA ARG A 121 18.63 63.85 9.59
C ARG A 121 17.47 64.13 10.53
N THR A 122 17.32 63.33 11.59
CA THR A 122 17.38 63.80 12.99
C THR A 122 17.41 62.61 13.95
N ALA A 123 17.87 62.84 15.18
CA ALA A 123 17.88 61.87 16.27
C ALA A 123 17.56 62.60 17.57
N THR A 124 17.12 61.88 18.60
CA THR A 124 17.08 62.40 19.97
C THR A 124 17.19 61.25 20.97
N THR A 125 17.87 61.51 22.08
CA THR A 125 18.11 60.56 23.18
C THR A 125 17.69 61.18 24.50
N SER A 126 17.26 60.35 25.45
CA SER A 126 17.15 60.72 26.87
C SER A 126 17.31 59.47 27.75
N THR A 127 17.76 59.67 28.98
CA THR A 127 18.33 58.62 29.84
C THR A 127 17.71 58.57 31.23
N SER A 128 17.76 57.38 31.83
CA SER A 128 17.91 57.12 33.28
C SER A 128 16.91 57.71 34.28
N THR A 129 16.36 56.87 35.15
CA THR A 129 16.75 56.83 36.58
C THR A 129 16.23 55.55 37.24
N ALA A 130 16.75 55.23 38.43
CA ALA A 130 16.28 54.12 39.26
C ALA A 130 16.09 54.60 40.70
N THR A 131 15.17 53.97 41.43
CA THR A 131 15.00 54.17 42.88
C THR A 131 14.35 52.93 43.49
N SER A 132 14.67 52.61 44.74
CA SER A 132 14.14 51.46 45.46
C SER A 132 13.29 51.90 46.65
N SER A 133 12.32 51.07 47.04
CA SER A 133 12.17 50.60 48.44
C SER A 133 10.89 49.78 48.64
N ASN A 134 11.02 48.74 49.47
CA ASN A 134 9.98 48.01 50.21
C ASN A 134 8.89 47.30 49.38
N GLY A 135 8.28 46.28 49.98
CA GLY A 135 7.23 45.47 49.37
C GLY A 135 6.30 44.86 50.41
N GLU A 136 5.26 44.21 49.90
CA GLU A 136 4.32 43.37 50.64
C GLU A 136 4.04 42.12 49.78
N ASP A 137 3.76 40.98 50.42
CA ASP A 137 3.59 39.71 49.74
C ASP A 137 2.37 39.69 48.80
N LYS A 138 2.50 38.98 47.68
CA LYS A 138 1.38 38.61 46.80
C LYS A 138 1.45 37.12 46.44
N PRO A 139 0.30 36.44 46.30
CA PRO A 139 0.25 35.03 45.97
C PRO A 139 0.75 34.75 44.55
N PHE A 140 0.99 33.47 44.25
CA PHE A 140 1.41 33.00 42.93
C PHE A 140 0.41 33.41 41.84
N ASP A 141 0.88 34.28 40.95
CA ASP A 141 0.21 34.57 39.68
C ASP A 141 0.68 33.53 38.65
N VAL A 142 -0.25 32.77 38.08
CA VAL A 142 0.04 31.74 37.06
C VAL A 142 -0.84 32.02 35.84
N ASP A 143 -0.51 33.10 35.13
CA ASP A 143 -1.20 33.47 33.90
C ASP A 143 -0.25 33.85 32.76
N VAL A 144 -0.82 33.87 31.55
CA VAL A 144 -0.16 33.87 30.24
C VAL A 144 0.75 35.08 29.99
N ILE A 145 2.02 34.83 29.60
CA ILE A 145 2.87 35.82 28.90
C ILE A 145 3.56 35.21 27.67
N THR A 146 3.73 36.05 26.63
CA THR A 146 4.25 35.74 25.30
C THR A 146 5.76 36.06 25.11
N THR A 147 6.34 35.49 24.05
CA THR A 147 7.50 35.98 23.24
C THR A 147 8.91 36.10 23.86
N ASP A 148 9.89 35.57 23.11
CA ASP A 148 11.30 35.97 22.89
C ASP A 148 12.26 36.16 24.10
N VAL A 149 13.45 35.55 24.15
CA VAL A 149 14.64 35.79 23.30
C VAL A 149 15.68 34.64 23.44
N ASN A 150 16.62 34.54 22.48
CA ASN A 150 17.78 33.62 22.40
C ASN A 150 18.54 33.26 23.70
N GLY A 151 18.98 32.00 23.82
CA GLY A 151 20.24 31.67 24.52
C GLY A 151 20.43 30.21 25.00
N GLY A 152 21.45 29.52 24.47
CA GLY A 152 22.08 28.37 25.15
C GLY A 152 21.81 26.97 24.58
N ASN A 153 22.88 26.17 24.41
CA ASN A 153 22.83 24.77 23.97
C ASN A 153 22.40 23.83 25.12
N GLY A 154 21.67 22.75 24.80
CA GLY A 154 21.91 21.44 25.43
C GLY A 154 20.70 20.55 25.74
N GLN A 155 20.54 19.47 24.96
CA GLN A 155 20.00 18.15 25.36
C GLN A 155 18.52 18.08 25.84
N ALA A 156 17.78 16.96 25.72
CA ALA A 156 17.96 15.72 24.95
C ALA A 156 16.56 15.17 24.54
N GLN A 157 16.51 14.23 23.59
CA GLN A 157 15.27 13.51 23.25
C GLN A 157 15.12 12.22 24.07
N PRO A 158 13.90 11.85 24.54
CA PRO A 158 13.65 10.58 25.19
C PRO A 158 13.51 9.45 24.15
N GLY A 159 14.47 8.52 24.14
CA GLY A 159 14.40 7.29 23.35
C GLY A 159 13.65 6.16 24.05
N LEU A 160 12.92 5.35 23.30
CA LEU A 160 12.25 4.13 23.79
C LEU A 160 13.29 3.04 24.13
N PHE A 161 13.50 2.78 25.41
CA PHE A 161 14.37 1.69 25.89
C PHE A 161 13.56 0.48 26.36
N PHE A 162 13.48 -0.56 25.51
CA PHE A 162 13.04 -1.89 25.93
C PHE A 162 14.13 -2.57 26.77
N HIS A 163 13.94 -2.66 28.09
CA HIS A 163 14.77 -3.50 28.96
C HIS A 163 14.23 -4.94 29.01
N GLN A 164 14.82 -5.84 28.23
CA GLN A 164 14.65 -7.29 28.42
C GLN A 164 15.66 -7.78 29.46
N SER A 165 15.20 -8.23 30.63
CA SER A 165 16.04 -8.79 31.69
C SER A 165 15.84 -10.31 31.82
N PHE A 166 16.91 -11.08 31.59
CA PHE A 166 16.91 -12.53 31.76
C PHE A 166 16.97 -12.93 33.26
N PRO A 167 16.27 -14.00 33.69
CA PRO A 167 15.94 -14.23 35.10
C PRO A 167 17.04 -14.98 35.90
N PHE A 168 18.30 -14.55 35.83
CA PHE A 168 19.40 -15.20 36.59
C PHE A 168 20.36 -14.28 37.36
N LEU A 169 20.30 -12.96 37.19
CA LEU A 169 20.98 -12.00 38.08
C LEU A 169 20.02 -10.85 38.43
N GLY A 170 19.66 -10.73 39.71
CA GLY A 170 18.79 -9.66 40.20
C GLY A 170 19.55 -8.38 40.55
N ASN A 171 18.88 -7.23 40.46
CA ASN A 171 19.44 -5.88 40.62
C ASN A 171 20.05 -5.53 42.01
N ASN A 172 20.24 -6.49 42.91
CA ASN A 172 20.85 -6.26 44.22
C ASN A 172 22.40 -6.33 44.21
N PHE A 173 23.04 -6.75 43.11
CA PHE A 173 24.48 -7.04 43.10
C PHE A 173 25.39 -5.80 43.25
N PHE A 174 24.93 -4.61 42.84
CA PHE A 174 25.75 -3.39 42.88
C PHE A 174 25.74 -2.65 44.22
N ASN A 175 24.82 -2.97 45.16
CA ASN A 175 24.72 -2.28 46.45
C ASN A 175 25.69 -2.81 47.54
N SER A 176 26.68 -3.63 47.18
CA SER A 176 27.62 -4.25 48.14
C SER A 176 29.05 -3.67 48.14
N PHE A 177 29.34 -2.65 47.33
CA PHE A 177 30.62 -1.94 47.35
C PHE A 177 30.42 -0.46 47.72
N GLY A 178 30.48 -0.16 49.01
CA GLY A 178 30.41 1.21 49.53
C GLY A 178 31.70 2.00 49.26
N GLY A 179 31.57 3.18 48.65
CA GLY A 179 32.72 3.99 48.22
C GLY A 179 32.40 5.48 48.03
N PHE A 180 32.05 6.18 49.11
CA PHE A 180 32.01 7.65 49.24
C PHE A 180 31.46 8.45 48.04
N GLY A 181 30.13 8.48 47.92
CA GLY A 181 29.42 9.55 47.21
C GLY A 181 28.18 9.95 48.01
N ILE A 182 28.21 11.08 48.72
CA ILE A 182 27.00 11.65 49.35
C ILE A 182 26.22 12.45 48.30
N GLY A 183 25.71 11.73 47.31
CA GLY A 183 24.54 12.17 46.56
C GLY A 183 23.32 11.53 47.21
N THR A 184 22.36 12.34 47.64
CA THR A 184 21.03 11.82 47.98
C THR A 184 20.45 11.18 46.73
N GLN A 185 20.21 9.86 46.74
CA GLN A 185 19.26 9.27 45.80
C GLN A 185 17.90 9.85 46.16
N GLU A 186 17.50 10.89 45.43
CA GLU A 186 16.21 11.53 45.63
C GLU A 186 15.11 10.49 45.40
N GLU A 187 14.19 10.36 46.34
CA GLU A 187 13.10 9.42 46.16
C GLU A 187 12.19 9.91 45.02
N PRO A 188 11.77 9.02 44.10
CA PRO A 188 10.91 9.41 43.00
C PRO A 188 9.60 9.99 43.51
N TRP A 189 9.08 10.99 42.80
CA TRP A 189 7.88 11.74 43.20
C TRP A 189 6.70 10.85 43.60
N TRP A 190 6.51 9.69 42.95
CA TRP A 190 5.41 8.74 43.24
C TRP A 190 5.57 7.94 44.55
N LYS A 191 6.63 8.17 45.32
CA LYS A 191 6.76 7.74 46.73
C LYS A 191 6.59 8.91 47.71
N GLY A 192 6.59 10.14 47.21
CA GLY A 192 6.51 11.36 48.00
C GLY A 192 5.15 11.58 48.66
N PRO A 193 5.01 12.68 49.42
CA PRO A 193 3.74 13.06 50.01
C PRO A 193 2.68 13.39 48.95
N ASN A 194 1.41 13.26 49.35
CA ASN A 194 0.24 13.60 48.54
C ASN A 194 0.08 12.77 47.24
N VAL A 195 0.65 11.55 47.22
CA VAL A 195 0.47 10.57 46.13
C VAL A 195 -0.60 9.56 46.51
N CYS A 196 -1.65 9.47 45.70
CA CYS A 196 -2.71 8.48 45.80
C CYS A 196 -2.33 7.23 44.97
N THR A 197 -2.66 6.04 45.47
CA THR A 197 -2.34 4.76 44.82
C THR A 197 -3.62 3.95 44.56
N GLU A 198 -3.96 3.78 43.29
CA GLU A 198 -5.01 2.87 42.84
C GLU A 198 -4.45 1.48 42.54
N LYS A 199 -5.31 0.46 42.66
CA LYS A 199 -5.00 -0.93 42.34
C LYS A 199 -6.16 -1.57 41.62
N GLU A 200 -5.91 -2.04 40.41
CA GLU A 200 -6.86 -2.79 39.60
C GLU A 200 -6.39 -4.25 39.50
N GLU A 201 -7.31 -5.19 39.66
CA GLU A 201 -7.04 -6.63 39.63
C GLU A 201 -7.90 -7.32 38.57
N ASP A 202 -7.40 -7.38 37.33
CA ASP A 202 -8.05 -8.11 36.24
C ASP A 202 -7.73 -9.61 36.34
N GLU A 203 -8.73 -10.42 36.67
CA GLU A 203 -8.70 -11.88 36.44
C GLU A 203 -9.38 -12.19 35.11
N LYS A 204 -8.58 -12.60 34.10
CA LYS A 204 -9.12 -13.22 32.89
C LYS A 204 -9.01 -14.73 33.01
N ASP A 205 -10.18 -15.36 33.10
CA ASP A 205 -10.28 -16.78 32.83
C ASP A 205 -10.09 -17.03 31.33
N VAL A 206 -9.31 -18.06 31.04
CA VAL A 206 -9.12 -18.55 29.67
C VAL A 206 -10.33 -19.43 29.37
N GLU A 207 -11.37 -18.84 28.77
CA GLU A 207 -12.29 -19.63 27.96
C GLU A 207 -11.47 -20.34 26.88
N ALA A 208 -11.70 -21.64 26.69
CA ALA A 208 -10.95 -22.43 25.73
C ALA A 208 -11.36 -22.01 24.32
N SER A 209 -10.54 -21.18 23.67
CA SER A 209 -10.63 -20.90 22.25
C SER A 209 -10.31 -22.17 21.45
N ASP A 210 -11.23 -22.60 20.60
CA ASP A 210 -11.00 -23.65 19.59
C ASP A 210 -10.02 -23.14 18.51
N GLU A 211 -8.74 -23.12 18.86
CA GLU A 211 -7.61 -22.94 17.94
C GLU A 211 -6.87 -24.28 17.79
N THR A 212 -7.59 -25.28 17.29
CA THR A 212 -6.97 -26.51 16.75
C THR A 212 -6.37 -26.23 15.39
N GLU A 213 -5.14 -25.70 15.36
CA GLU A 213 -4.30 -25.76 14.16
C GLU A 213 -3.95 -27.22 13.84
N GLU A 214 -4.72 -27.85 12.94
CA GLU A 214 -4.44 -29.21 12.46
C GLU A 214 -3.15 -29.26 11.61
N THR A 215 -2.00 -29.29 12.27
CA THR A 215 -0.74 -29.65 11.62
C THR A 215 -0.67 -31.15 11.41
N GLN A 216 -1.24 -31.63 10.30
CA GLN A 216 -1.19 -33.06 9.93
C GLN A 216 0.22 -33.45 9.47
N THR A 217 1.00 -34.07 10.36
CA THR A 217 2.22 -34.83 9.98
C THR A 217 1.89 -36.31 9.86
N ALA A 218 2.30 -36.93 8.75
CA ALA A 218 2.06 -38.35 8.49
C ALA A 218 3.01 -39.28 9.28
N GLU A 219 2.53 -40.52 9.48
CA GLU A 219 3.24 -41.70 10.01
C GLU A 219 3.69 -41.69 11.48
N GLY A 220 3.68 -42.89 12.09
CA GLY A 220 4.43 -43.20 13.32
C GLY A 220 3.70 -43.02 14.66
N THR A 221 3.11 -44.09 15.20
CA THR A 221 2.67 -44.12 16.61
C THR A 221 3.84 -44.34 17.57
N GLU A 222 4.36 -43.27 18.19
CA GLU A 222 5.06 -43.37 19.48
C GLU A 222 4.37 -42.51 20.55
N ILE A 223 3.83 -43.16 21.58
CA ILE A 223 3.28 -42.46 22.76
C ILE A 223 4.45 -42.07 23.68
N VAL A 224 5.20 -41.06 23.27
CA VAL A 224 6.23 -40.43 24.11
C VAL A 224 5.55 -39.70 25.25
N LYS A 225 5.43 -40.37 26.40
CA LYS A 225 5.05 -39.72 27.67
C LYS A 225 6.14 -38.75 28.10
N GLN A 226 6.13 -37.54 27.56
CA GLN A 226 6.85 -36.43 28.19
C GLN A 226 6.31 -36.22 29.61
N PRO A 227 7.18 -35.85 30.57
CA PRO A 227 6.78 -35.67 31.96
C PRO A 227 5.79 -34.51 32.09
N SER A 228 5.00 -34.52 33.17
CA SER A 228 4.12 -33.39 33.51
C SER A 228 4.95 -32.11 33.69
N TYR A 229 4.92 -31.22 32.70
CA TYR A 229 5.59 -29.93 32.79
C TYR A 229 5.04 -29.16 34.00
N GLY A 230 5.96 -28.64 34.82
CA GLY A 230 5.62 -27.96 36.06
C GLY A 230 4.79 -26.70 35.83
N GLN A 231 4.05 -26.28 36.86
CA GLN A 231 3.30 -25.02 36.83
C GLN A 231 4.28 -23.83 36.74
N PHE A 232 4.51 -23.35 35.51
CA PHE A 232 5.40 -22.22 35.24
C PHE A 232 4.80 -20.90 35.74
N HIS A 233 5.02 -20.62 37.02
CA HIS A 233 4.73 -19.32 37.63
C HIS A 233 5.73 -18.25 37.17
N PHE A 234 5.49 -17.67 36.00
CA PHE A 234 6.12 -16.42 35.62
C PHE A 234 5.31 -15.22 36.13
N SER A 235 6.01 -14.15 36.54
CA SER A 235 5.39 -12.84 36.72
C SER A 235 6.21 -11.76 36.02
N LEU A 236 5.59 -11.09 35.05
CA LEU A 236 6.17 -9.97 34.31
C LEU A 236 5.75 -8.66 34.99
N ASN A 237 6.73 -7.83 35.34
CA ASN A 237 6.51 -6.47 35.82
C ASN A 237 6.94 -5.49 34.72
N SER A 238 6.09 -4.54 34.35
CA SER A 238 6.44 -3.38 33.53
C SER A 238 5.95 -2.12 34.22
N CYS A 239 6.75 -1.05 34.21
CA CYS A 239 6.37 0.22 34.83
C CYS A 239 6.66 1.38 33.86
N VAL A 240 5.71 2.30 33.74
CA VAL A 240 5.77 3.47 32.86
C VAL A 240 5.53 4.73 33.68
N GLU A 241 6.39 5.73 33.51
CA GLU A 241 6.21 7.07 34.06
C GLU A 241 5.60 8.01 33.01
N LYS A 242 4.59 8.77 33.44
CA LYS A 242 3.96 9.92 32.77
C LYS A 242 4.09 11.15 33.68
N PRO A 243 3.93 12.39 33.17
CA PRO A 243 4.18 13.62 33.94
C PRO A 243 3.48 13.70 35.31
N ASN A 244 2.26 13.19 35.45
CA ASN A 244 1.51 13.16 36.72
C ASN A 244 1.13 11.75 37.19
N LYS A 245 1.61 10.68 36.53
CA LYS A 245 1.16 9.30 36.78
C LYS A 245 2.26 8.25 36.58
N TYR A 246 2.41 7.35 37.54
CA TYR A 246 3.36 6.23 37.49
C TYR A 246 2.58 4.91 37.57
N VAL A 247 2.57 4.14 36.49
CA VAL A 247 1.76 2.92 36.35
C VAL A 247 2.68 1.70 36.29
N CYS A 248 2.53 0.78 37.25
CA CYS A 248 3.20 -0.52 37.23
C CYS A 248 2.18 -1.65 36.99
N THR A 249 2.27 -2.31 35.83
CA THR A 249 1.48 -3.50 35.50
C THR A 249 2.28 -4.74 35.84
N ARG A 250 1.70 -5.62 36.67
CA ARG A 250 2.25 -6.94 37.03
C ARG A 250 1.32 -8.06 36.54
N VAL A 251 1.72 -8.74 35.48
CA VAL A 251 1.03 -9.94 34.99
C VAL A 251 1.58 -11.16 35.74
N VAL A 252 0.70 -11.98 36.31
CA VAL A 252 1.06 -13.23 37.02
C VAL A 252 0.25 -14.37 36.42
N ASN A 253 0.94 -15.44 35.98
CA ASN A 253 0.26 -16.69 35.60
C ASN A 253 0.26 -17.67 36.78
N LYS A 254 -0.93 -18.11 37.20
CA LYS A 254 -1.09 -19.22 38.15
C LYS A 254 -2.12 -20.22 37.63
N ASN A 255 -1.67 -21.45 37.43
CA ASN A 255 -2.53 -22.60 37.11
C ASN A 255 -3.41 -22.38 35.86
N GLY A 256 -2.89 -21.67 34.85
CA GLY A 256 -3.62 -21.31 33.63
C GLY A 256 -4.41 -20.00 33.72
N LYS A 257 -4.76 -19.52 34.93
CA LYS A 257 -5.40 -18.21 35.11
C LYS A 257 -4.36 -17.09 35.02
N LYS A 258 -4.63 -16.10 34.16
CA LYS A 258 -3.80 -14.91 33.96
C LYS A 258 -4.38 -13.75 34.76
N LYS A 259 -3.75 -13.42 35.89
CA LYS A 259 -4.12 -12.27 36.72
C LYS A 259 -3.22 -11.08 36.42
N THR A 260 -3.79 -9.94 36.08
CA THR A 260 -3.07 -8.68 35.86
C THR A 260 -3.35 -7.76 37.03
N LEU A 261 -2.28 -7.28 37.68
CA LEU A 261 -2.32 -6.38 38.81
C LEU A 261 -1.74 -5.04 38.36
N THR A 262 -2.58 -4.04 38.12
CA THR A 262 -2.14 -2.69 37.74
C THR A 262 -2.12 -1.80 38.97
N VAL A 263 -0.95 -1.27 39.31
CA VAL A 263 -0.75 -0.32 40.41
C VAL A 263 -0.47 1.06 39.81
N SER A 264 -1.48 1.92 39.84
CA SER A 264 -1.40 3.32 39.42
C SER A 264 -1.03 4.19 40.62
N ARG A 265 -0.10 5.13 40.44
CA ARG A 265 0.20 6.19 41.41
C ARG A 265 0.12 7.54 40.75
N GLN A 266 -0.68 8.44 41.31
CA GLN A 266 -0.88 9.80 40.80
C GLN A 266 -0.98 10.78 41.96
N CYS A 267 -0.84 12.07 41.71
CA CYS A 267 -1.11 13.06 42.75
C CYS A 267 -2.57 12.93 43.23
N CYS A 268 -2.80 13.02 44.54
CA CYS A 268 -4.15 13.05 45.09
C CYS A 268 -4.91 14.30 44.62
N HIS A 269 -6.23 14.20 44.53
CA HIS A 269 -7.11 15.33 44.21
C HIS A 269 -6.75 16.58 45.06
N GLY A 270 -6.63 17.74 44.42
CA GLY A 270 -6.13 18.99 45.03
C GLY A 270 -4.60 19.16 45.03
N TYR A 271 -3.85 18.20 44.47
CA TYR A 271 -2.40 18.26 44.31
C TYR A 271 -1.98 17.91 42.87
N ALA A 272 -0.88 18.50 42.40
CA ALA A 272 -0.33 18.23 41.06
C ALA A 272 1.19 18.43 41.02
N ARG A 273 1.83 18.14 39.88
CA ARG A 273 3.21 18.54 39.57
C ARG A 273 3.24 19.50 38.37
N PRO A 274 4.17 20.47 38.32
CA PRO A 274 4.43 21.26 37.11
C PRO A 274 4.74 20.38 35.89
N ARG A 275 4.32 20.78 34.68
CA ARG A 275 4.54 20.00 33.43
C ARG A 275 6.02 19.65 33.17
N ASN A 276 6.96 20.46 33.68
CA ASN A 276 8.41 20.27 33.55
C ASN A 276 9.09 19.99 34.91
N ALA A 277 8.38 19.38 35.87
CA ALA A 277 8.90 19.09 37.20
C ALA A 277 10.06 18.09 37.18
N ALA A 278 11.04 18.27 38.08
CA ALA A 278 12.13 17.32 38.25
C ALA A 278 11.63 15.98 38.81
N TYR A 279 12.35 14.90 38.53
CA TYR A 279 12.00 13.52 38.89
C TYR A 279 11.63 13.31 40.39
N ALA A 280 12.22 14.11 41.28
CA ALA A 280 11.93 14.09 42.71
C ALA A 280 10.92 15.12 43.21
N THR A 281 10.49 16.08 42.37
CA THR A 281 9.52 17.13 42.76
C THR A 281 8.20 16.48 43.18
N PRO A 282 7.78 16.63 44.45
CA PRO A 282 6.60 15.96 44.99
C PRO A 282 5.30 16.56 44.44
N CYS A 283 4.17 15.94 44.77
CA CYS A 283 2.85 16.49 44.48
C CYS A 283 2.56 17.69 45.42
N GLU A 284 2.55 18.90 44.86
CA GLU A 284 2.32 20.15 45.57
C GLU A 284 0.83 20.53 45.53
N LYS A 285 0.34 21.22 46.57
CA LYS A 285 -1.08 21.61 46.64
C LYS A 285 -1.36 22.70 45.62
N ILE A 286 -2.32 22.47 44.73
CA ILE A 286 -2.79 23.47 43.78
C ILE A 286 -3.99 24.25 44.33
N ASP A 287 -4.15 25.49 43.88
CA ASP A 287 -5.34 26.29 44.13
C ASP A 287 -6.46 25.82 43.19
N ILE A 288 -7.34 24.96 43.72
CA ILE A 288 -8.56 24.54 43.05
C ILE A 288 -9.69 25.53 43.36
N LYS A 289 -10.45 25.88 42.33
CA LYS A 289 -11.63 26.75 42.43
C LYS A 289 -12.89 25.92 42.20
N ASP A 290 -14.04 26.42 42.62
CA ASP A 290 -15.34 25.90 42.19
C ASP A 290 -15.44 25.86 40.66
N ILE A 291 -16.26 24.96 40.14
CA ILE A 291 -16.52 24.78 38.71
C ILE A 291 -16.98 26.06 38.00
N GLU A 292 -17.71 26.98 38.65
CA GLU A 292 -18.06 28.28 38.04
C GLU A 292 -16.82 29.13 37.77
N ALA A 293 -15.95 29.28 38.77
CA ALA A 293 -14.74 30.08 38.67
C ALA A 293 -13.69 29.40 37.79
N THR A 294 -13.60 28.08 37.81
CA THR A 294 -12.76 27.29 36.89
C THR A 294 -13.25 27.44 35.44
N ALA A 295 -14.56 27.39 35.20
CA ALA A 295 -15.14 27.63 33.88
C ALA A 295 -14.92 29.09 33.41
N ALA A 296 -14.98 30.06 34.33
CA ALA A 296 -14.67 31.46 34.03
C ALA A 296 -13.19 31.67 33.64
N ASP A 297 -12.24 31.12 34.42
CA ASP A 297 -10.80 31.08 34.07
C ASP A 297 -10.60 30.48 32.66
N MET A 298 -11.36 29.44 32.32
CA MET A 298 -11.27 28.72 31.04
C MET A 298 -12.16 29.30 29.92
N GLY A 299 -12.86 30.42 30.13
CA GLY A 299 -13.69 31.08 29.11
C GLY A 299 -14.91 30.28 28.64
N ALA A 300 -15.58 29.59 29.57
CA ALA A 300 -16.72 28.69 29.32
C ALA A 300 -17.81 28.79 30.41
N LYS A 301 -17.99 29.99 30.97
CA LYS A 301 -18.91 30.28 32.10
C LYS A 301 -20.39 30.19 31.70
N GLU A 302 -20.73 30.51 30.45
CA GLU A 302 -22.13 30.71 30.02
C GLU A 302 -22.90 29.39 29.98
N PHE A 303 -22.22 28.30 29.59
CA PHE A 303 -22.78 26.95 29.62
C PHE A 303 -23.10 26.50 31.05
N VAL A 304 -22.19 26.74 32.01
CA VAL A 304 -22.40 26.41 33.44
C VAL A 304 -23.55 27.24 34.03
N ALA A 305 -23.59 28.54 33.76
CA ALA A 305 -24.66 29.42 34.22
C ALA A 305 -26.04 29.01 33.64
N LYS A 306 -26.11 28.64 32.37
CA LYS A 306 -27.34 28.15 31.75
C LYS A 306 -27.74 26.76 32.26
N ALA A 307 -26.80 25.88 32.57
CA ALA A 307 -27.08 24.58 33.21
C ALA A 307 -27.62 24.75 34.65
N LYS A 308 -26.99 25.60 35.48
CA LYS A 308 -27.46 25.88 36.86
C LYS A 308 -28.86 26.49 36.87
N SER A 309 -29.12 27.50 36.03
CA SER A 309 -30.46 28.12 35.91
C SER A 309 -31.53 27.19 35.32
N SER A 310 -31.14 26.15 34.58
CA SER A 310 -32.04 25.08 34.10
C SER A 310 -32.26 23.96 35.14
N GLY A 311 -31.82 24.14 36.39
CA GLY A 311 -32.09 23.24 37.50
C GLY A 311 -31.00 22.20 37.80
N LEU A 312 -29.81 22.31 37.22
CA LEU A 312 -28.66 21.43 37.57
C LEU A 312 -27.75 22.01 38.66
N ALA A 313 -28.14 23.09 39.34
CA ALA A 313 -27.31 23.73 40.38
C ALA A 313 -26.85 22.75 41.46
N ASP A 314 -27.77 21.97 42.03
CA ASP A 314 -27.46 21.00 43.09
C ASP A 314 -26.59 19.83 42.57
N MET A 315 -26.83 19.37 41.33
CA MET A 315 -25.98 18.35 40.70
C MET A 315 -24.55 18.89 40.54
N ILE A 316 -24.41 20.03 39.86
CA ILE A 316 -23.12 20.63 39.52
C ILE A 316 -22.29 20.88 40.78
N SER A 317 -22.89 21.39 41.86
CA SER A 317 -22.18 21.63 43.12
C SER A 317 -22.05 20.42 44.06
N SER A 318 -22.61 19.25 43.72
CA SER A 318 -22.44 17.99 44.49
C SER A 318 -21.67 16.89 43.74
N SER A 319 -21.51 16.99 42.42
CA SER A 319 -20.64 16.13 41.62
C SER A 319 -19.21 16.14 42.15
N LYS A 320 -18.62 14.94 42.23
CA LYS A 320 -17.22 14.69 42.60
C LYS A 320 -16.69 13.51 41.78
N ASN A 321 -15.41 13.53 41.43
CA ASN A 321 -14.79 12.52 40.55
C ASN A 321 -15.55 12.38 39.21
N VAL A 322 -15.75 13.50 38.53
CA VAL A 322 -16.29 13.58 37.16
C VAL A 322 -15.34 14.34 36.25
N THR A 323 -15.52 14.18 34.94
CA THR A 323 -14.90 15.03 33.92
C THR A 323 -15.97 15.76 33.14
N ILE A 324 -15.82 17.08 33.01
CA ILE A 324 -16.78 17.97 32.37
C ILE A 324 -16.12 18.64 31.15
N PHE A 325 -16.76 18.48 29.98
CA PHE A 325 -16.33 19.09 28.72
C PHE A 325 -17.16 20.35 28.46
N LEU A 326 -16.63 21.54 28.70
CA LEU A 326 -17.39 22.80 28.59
C LEU A 326 -17.17 23.46 27.21
N PRO A 327 -18.20 23.71 26.37
CA PRO A 327 -18.05 24.58 25.21
C PRO A 327 -17.63 26.00 25.66
N VAL A 328 -16.64 26.59 24.98
CA VAL A 328 -16.26 28.00 25.25
C VAL A 328 -17.42 28.95 24.95
N ASP A 329 -17.47 30.10 25.64
CA ASP A 329 -18.60 31.04 25.60
C ASP A 329 -18.99 31.41 24.14
N GLU A 330 -18.00 31.73 23.30
CA GLU A 330 -18.19 32.03 21.86
C GLU A 330 -18.88 30.89 21.08
N ALA A 331 -18.48 29.65 21.35
CA ALA A 331 -19.00 28.47 20.66
C ALA A 331 -20.39 28.05 21.16
N PHE A 332 -20.68 28.25 22.45
CA PHE A 332 -22.01 28.03 23.01
C PHE A 332 -23.01 29.09 22.53
N SER A 333 -22.57 30.36 22.44
CA SER A 333 -23.36 31.47 21.90
C SER A 333 -23.71 31.24 20.42
N ALA A 334 -22.72 30.90 19.58
CA ALA A 334 -22.94 30.58 18.16
C ALA A 334 -23.90 29.39 17.95
N TYR A 335 -23.85 28.37 18.82
CA TYR A 335 -24.80 27.25 18.81
C TYR A 335 -26.23 27.71 19.16
N GLY A 336 -26.38 28.68 20.08
CA GLY A 336 -27.66 29.31 20.40
C GLY A 336 -28.26 30.13 19.26
N ASP A 337 -27.44 30.89 18.54
CA ASP A 337 -27.88 31.65 17.35
C ASP A 337 -28.31 30.73 16.19
N ALA A 338 -27.59 29.62 15.97
CA ALA A 338 -27.98 28.58 15.01
C ALA A 338 -29.30 27.90 15.43
N ALA A 339 -29.46 27.59 16.73
CA ALA A 339 -30.68 27.02 17.29
C ALA A 339 -31.92 27.93 17.09
N ALA A 340 -31.73 29.25 17.16
CA ALA A 340 -32.79 30.24 16.98
C ALA A 340 -33.18 30.43 15.50
N SER A 341 -32.22 30.39 14.58
CA SER A 341 -32.43 30.67 13.16
C SER A 341 -33.04 29.50 12.37
N GLU A 342 -32.59 28.26 12.61
CA GLU A 342 -33.04 27.09 11.84
C GLU A 342 -34.27 26.38 12.40
N ASN A 343 -34.75 26.76 13.59
CA ASN A 343 -35.77 26.05 14.37
C ASN A 343 -35.44 24.60 14.81
N ASN A 344 -34.45 23.94 14.23
CA ASN A 344 -34.16 22.51 14.37
C ASN A 344 -33.70 22.08 15.78
N VAL A 345 -33.00 22.94 16.52
CA VAL A 345 -32.44 22.58 17.84
C VAL A 345 -33.52 22.72 18.92
N VAL A 346 -34.19 21.60 19.23
CA VAL A 346 -35.15 21.50 20.34
C VAL A 346 -34.44 21.60 21.71
N GLU A 347 -33.19 21.19 21.80
CA GLU A 347 -32.41 21.10 23.06
C GLU A 347 -32.32 22.45 23.80
N MET A 348 -32.24 23.58 23.11
CA MET A 348 -32.17 24.91 23.74
C MET A 348 -33.53 25.55 24.02
N LYS A 349 -34.64 24.93 23.60
CA LYS A 349 -36.00 25.49 23.72
C LYS A 349 -36.72 25.09 25.02
N SER A 350 -36.13 24.20 25.83
CA SER A 350 -36.67 23.79 27.13
C SER A 350 -35.55 23.54 28.14
N ASP A 351 -35.83 23.75 29.43
CA ASP A 351 -34.83 23.51 30.47
C ASP A 351 -34.46 22.02 30.58
N ASP A 352 -35.37 21.09 30.27
CA ASP A 352 -35.06 19.66 30.19
C ASP A 352 -34.14 19.30 29.02
N GLY A 353 -34.27 19.99 27.88
CA GLY A 353 -33.32 19.87 26.77
C GLY A 353 -31.93 20.36 27.17
N VAL A 354 -31.86 21.47 27.90
CA VAL A 354 -30.59 22.02 28.43
C VAL A 354 -29.98 21.10 29.50
N LYS A 355 -30.79 20.44 30.33
CA LYS A 355 -30.30 19.39 31.26
C LYS A 355 -29.63 18.27 30.47
N GLN A 356 -30.33 17.67 29.50
CA GLN A 356 -29.77 16.57 28.70
C GLN A 356 -28.53 16.99 27.90
N LEU A 357 -28.51 18.23 27.40
CA LEU A 357 -27.34 18.82 26.78
C LEU A 357 -26.14 18.87 27.74
N PHE A 358 -26.32 19.33 28.98
CA PHE A 358 -25.24 19.33 29.97
C PHE A 358 -24.83 17.90 30.38
N LEU A 359 -25.78 16.99 30.57
CA LEU A 359 -25.50 15.59 30.92
C LEU A 359 -24.68 14.87 29.82
N ARG A 360 -24.88 15.21 28.54
CA ARG A 360 -24.04 14.76 27.40
C ARG A 360 -22.58 15.24 27.49
N HIS A 361 -22.30 16.27 28.29
CA HIS A 361 -20.98 16.87 28.49
C HIS A 361 -20.29 16.45 29.81
N VAL A 362 -20.92 15.58 30.61
CA VAL A 362 -20.33 15.02 31.85
C VAL A 362 -20.09 13.51 31.69
N VAL A 363 -18.92 13.04 32.12
CA VAL A 363 -18.56 11.61 32.21
C VAL A 363 -18.00 11.29 33.60
N ASP A 364 -18.10 10.03 34.03
CA ASP A 364 -17.55 9.59 35.32
C ASP A 364 -16.02 9.49 35.32
N GLY A 365 -15.40 9.83 36.46
CA GLY A 365 -13.95 9.79 36.69
C GLY A 365 -13.23 11.10 36.36
N GLU A 366 -12.12 11.38 37.04
CA GLU A 366 -11.16 12.45 36.69
C GLU A 366 -10.19 11.98 35.59
N ILE A 367 -10.43 12.41 34.35
CA ILE A 367 -9.77 11.88 33.15
C ILE A 367 -8.83 12.93 32.56
N ASN A 368 -7.52 12.72 32.77
CA ASN A 368 -6.46 13.46 32.06
C ASN A 368 -6.34 12.94 30.62
N LEU A 369 -6.18 13.83 29.63
CA LEU A 369 -6.15 13.39 28.22
C LEU A 369 -4.87 12.63 27.84
N GLU A 370 -3.78 12.79 28.60
CA GLU A 370 -2.57 11.94 28.49
C GLU A 370 -2.78 10.49 28.97
N ASP A 371 -3.88 10.19 29.65
CA ASP A 371 -4.31 8.83 30.00
C ASP A 371 -5.28 8.19 29.01
N VAL A 372 -5.86 8.99 28.11
CA VAL A 372 -6.88 8.51 27.17
C VAL A 372 -6.23 7.91 25.93
N SER A 373 -6.61 6.67 25.63
CA SER A 373 -6.23 6.02 24.37
C SER A 373 -7.02 6.59 23.18
N ASN A 374 -6.42 6.62 21.98
CA ASN A 374 -7.16 7.00 20.78
C ASN A 374 -8.33 6.02 20.54
N GLU A 375 -9.46 6.52 20.03
CA GLU A 375 -10.74 5.80 19.87
C GLU A 375 -11.45 5.43 21.19
N GLN A 376 -10.97 5.88 22.35
CA GLN A 376 -11.59 5.55 23.63
C GLN A 376 -12.99 6.16 23.76
N VAL A 377 -13.98 5.30 23.99
CA VAL A 377 -15.39 5.68 24.17
C VAL A 377 -15.74 5.70 25.66
N LEU A 378 -16.16 6.86 26.14
CA LEU A 378 -16.62 7.14 27.50
C LEU A 378 -18.15 7.21 27.54
N LYS A 379 -18.76 6.76 28.64
CA LYS A 379 -20.20 6.93 28.88
C LYS A 379 -20.46 8.31 29.48
N THR A 380 -21.50 8.99 29.02
CA THR A 380 -21.94 10.25 29.60
C THR A 380 -23.04 10.04 30.64
N HIS A 381 -23.40 11.09 31.38
CA HIS A 381 -24.57 11.09 32.26
C HIS A 381 -25.91 11.21 31.50
N ALA A 382 -25.89 11.42 30.17
CA ALA A 382 -27.09 11.38 29.33
C ALA A 382 -27.36 9.95 28.81
N ASP A 383 -28.60 9.49 28.93
CA ASP A 383 -28.99 8.12 28.57
C ASP A 383 -28.68 7.79 27.10
N GLY A 384 -27.95 6.70 26.89
CA GLY A 384 -27.57 6.26 25.55
C GLY A 384 -26.61 7.20 24.80
N GLN A 385 -25.94 8.13 25.48
CA GLN A 385 -24.96 9.04 24.89
C GLN A 385 -23.53 8.73 25.36
N THR A 386 -22.57 8.89 24.44
CA THR A 386 -21.15 8.61 24.64
C THR A 386 -20.27 9.74 24.13
N VAL A 387 -19.06 9.82 24.66
CA VAL A 387 -17.99 10.69 24.15
C VAL A 387 -16.86 9.80 23.66
N ARG A 388 -16.60 9.80 22.36
CA ARG A 388 -15.38 9.24 21.78
C ARG A 388 -14.28 10.31 21.82
N ILE A 389 -13.14 9.96 22.38
CA ILE A 389 -11.94 10.81 22.38
C ILE A 389 -10.99 10.31 21.30
N ASN A 390 -10.53 11.23 20.45
CA ASN A 390 -9.52 10.97 19.43
C ASN A 390 -8.33 11.90 19.57
N SER A 391 -7.13 11.38 19.34
CA SER A 391 -5.86 12.11 19.44
C SER A 391 -5.09 12.07 18.12
N TYR A 392 -4.85 13.25 17.56
CA TYR A 392 -4.22 13.44 16.25
C TYR A 392 -2.82 14.02 16.40
N GLN A 393 -1.80 13.35 15.87
CA GLN A 393 -0.42 13.80 15.95
C GLN A 393 -0.22 15.10 15.15
N MET A 394 0.36 16.11 15.80
CA MET A 394 0.63 17.42 15.21
C MET A 394 2.10 17.53 14.79
N PRO A 395 2.41 18.08 13.60
CA PRO A 395 3.79 18.43 13.25
C PRO A 395 4.38 19.47 14.22
N LEU A 396 5.58 19.20 14.74
CA LEU A 396 6.30 20.10 15.67
C LEU A 396 6.61 21.50 15.07
N THR A 397 6.49 21.65 13.76
CA THR A 397 6.61 22.92 13.03
C THR A 397 5.33 23.78 13.07
N LEU A 398 4.19 23.20 13.46
CA LEU A 398 2.87 23.85 13.49
C LEU A 398 2.27 23.94 14.90
N SER A 399 2.74 23.11 15.84
CA SER A 399 2.27 23.09 17.22
C SER A 399 3.43 22.77 18.17
N ARG A 400 3.45 23.44 19.34
CA ARG A 400 4.32 23.05 20.47
C ARG A 400 3.79 21.81 21.20
N GLU A 401 2.49 21.54 21.11
CA GLU A 401 1.89 20.35 21.69
C GLU A 401 1.83 19.22 20.63
N PRO A 402 2.29 17.99 20.95
CA PRO A 402 2.47 16.92 19.96
C PRO A 402 1.16 16.27 19.51
N TYR A 403 0.06 16.48 20.23
CA TYR A 403 -1.26 15.93 19.91
C TYR A 403 -2.35 17.00 20.02
N ARG A 404 -3.30 16.96 19.07
CA ARG A 404 -4.59 17.63 19.14
C ARG A 404 -5.63 16.60 19.56
N TYR A 405 -6.34 16.88 20.65
CA TYR A 405 -7.43 16.02 21.13
C TYR A 405 -8.79 16.54 20.64
N THR A 406 -9.74 15.63 20.45
CA THR A 406 -11.14 15.93 20.14
C THR A 406 -12.07 15.09 20.99
N ALA A 407 -13.29 15.59 21.24
CA ALA A 407 -14.38 14.87 21.89
C ALA A 407 -15.60 14.89 20.94
N ASN A 408 -16.01 13.73 20.42
CA ASN A 408 -16.98 13.61 19.32
C ASN A 408 -16.66 14.59 18.16
N CYS A 409 -15.43 14.50 17.65
CA CYS A 409 -14.80 15.41 16.68
C CYS A 409 -14.68 16.90 17.03
N VAL A 410 -15.29 17.38 18.11
CA VAL A 410 -15.12 18.76 18.58
C VAL A 410 -13.71 18.95 19.18
N PRO A 411 -12.89 19.93 18.72
CA PRO A 411 -11.57 20.17 19.28
C PRO A 411 -11.57 20.54 20.76
N ILE A 412 -10.65 19.96 21.53
CA ILE A 412 -10.39 20.34 22.92
C ILE A 412 -9.33 21.46 22.93
N VAL A 413 -9.70 22.62 23.49
CA VAL A 413 -8.94 23.88 23.40
C VAL A 413 -8.04 24.10 24.62
N ARG A 414 -8.61 24.04 25.83
CA ARG A 414 -7.88 24.04 27.11
C ARG A 414 -8.21 22.73 27.81
N ARG A 415 -7.24 22.09 28.47
CA ARG A 415 -7.41 20.76 29.06
C ARG A 415 -6.69 20.59 30.39
N ASP A 416 -7.05 19.52 31.09
CA ASP A 416 -6.39 19.00 32.28
C ASP A 416 -6.38 20.02 33.46
N LYS A 417 -7.47 20.79 33.63
CA LYS A 417 -7.64 21.76 34.72
C LYS A 417 -8.56 21.19 35.80
N LEU A 418 -8.06 21.06 37.02
CA LEU A 418 -8.83 20.57 38.16
C LEU A 418 -9.70 21.66 38.81
N SER A 419 -10.90 21.27 39.26
CA SER A 419 -11.85 22.05 40.07
C SER A 419 -12.26 21.24 41.31
N GLU A 420 -12.96 21.85 42.28
CA GLU A 420 -13.48 21.14 43.47
C GLU A 420 -14.44 19.97 43.14
N GLN A 421 -15.04 19.98 41.95
CA GLN A 421 -16.00 19.00 41.46
C GLN A 421 -15.34 17.88 40.62
N GLY A 422 -14.15 18.12 40.07
CA GLY A 422 -13.46 17.19 39.18
C GLY A 422 -12.70 17.89 38.06
N MET A 423 -12.45 17.14 36.98
CA MET A 423 -11.62 17.57 35.85
C MET A 423 -12.40 18.39 34.82
N VAL A 424 -11.80 19.46 34.31
CA VAL A 424 -12.42 20.35 33.32
C VAL A 424 -11.57 20.41 32.05
N HIS A 425 -12.24 20.19 30.92
CA HIS A 425 -11.73 20.41 29.57
C HIS A 425 -12.65 21.40 28.86
N THR A 426 -12.14 22.25 27.97
CA THR A 426 -12.98 23.12 27.14
C THR A 426 -12.96 22.76 25.67
N LEU A 427 -14.08 22.96 25.00
CA LEU A 427 -14.33 22.60 23.62
C LEU A 427 -14.51 23.82 22.72
N ALA A 428 -14.08 23.72 21.47
CA ALA A 428 -14.32 24.72 20.41
C ALA A 428 -15.75 24.69 19.84
N GLY A 429 -16.65 23.90 20.44
CA GLY A 429 -17.99 23.61 19.94
C GLY A 429 -18.83 22.91 21.00
N VAL A 430 -20.13 22.84 20.77
CA VAL A 430 -21.05 22.02 21.58
C VAL A 430 -21.04 20.59 21.02
N MET A 431 -20.92 19.56 21.86
CA MET A 431 -20.83 18.18 21.38
C MET A 431 -22.15 17.72 20.73
N PRO A 432 -22.10 17.07 19.55
CA PRO A 432 -23.26 16.50 18.90
C PRO A 432 -23.84 15.33 19.68
N SER A 433 -25.12 15.02 19.44
CA SER A 433 -25.73 13.77 19.90
C SER A 433 -25.30 12.61 19.01
N VAL A 434 -24.95 11.47 19.61
CA VAL A 434 -24.37 10.30 18.92
C VAL A 434 -25.20 9.04 19.13
N SER A 435 -26.53 9.16 19.01
CA SER A 435 -27.48 8.06 19.28
C SER A 435 -27.58 6.98 18.19
N LYS A 436 -27.14 7.26 16.95
CA LYS A 436 -27.31 6.38 15.78
C LYS A 436 -25.95 5.98 15.20
N ASN A 437 -25.85 4.81 14.58
CA ASN A 437 -24.67 4.43 13.80
C ASN A 437 -24.64 5.18 12.46
N VAL A 438 -23.48 5.17 11.80
CA VAL A 438 -23.24 5.88 10.53
C VAL A 438 -24.18 5.40 9.41
N MET A 439 -24.48 4.10 9.31
CA MET A 439 -25.39 3.56 8.28
C MET A 439 -26.82 4.07 8.45
N ASP A 440 -27.33 4.15 9.68
CA ASP A 440 -28.68 4.64 9.95
C ASP A 440 -28.81 6.15 9.67
N MET A 441 -27.75 6.92 9.86
CA MET A 441 -27.71 8.34 9.46
C MET A 441 -27.77 8.50 7.93
N ILE A 442 -27.11 7.62 7.18
CA ILE A 442 -27.23 7.55 5.70
C ILE A 442 -28.65 7.11 5.28
N ARG A 443 -29.32 6.24 6.06
CA ARG A 443 -30.69 5.78 5.76
C ARG A 443 -31.73 6.89 5.84
N GLU A 444 -31.59 7.78 6.83
CA GLU A 444 -32.53 8.89 7.08
C GLU A 444 -32.33 10.08 6.14
N ARG A 445 -31.14 10.25 5.55
CA ARG A 445 -30.84 11.37 4.65
C ARG A 445 -31.38 11.18 3.24
N SER A 446 -32.25 12.09 2.83
CA SER A 446 -32.88 12.08 1.50
C SER A 446 -31.94 12.40 0.34
N ASP A 447 -30.81 13.07 0.62
CA ASP A 447 -29.77 13.45 -0.34
C ASP A 447 -28.72 12.35 -0.59
N MET A 448 -28.92 11.16 0.00
CA MET A 448 -28.00 10.01 -0.04
C MET A 448 -28.71 8.72 -0.50
N SER A 449 -29.86 8.84 -1.18
CA SER A 449 -30.72 7.70 -1.53
C SER A 449 -30.04 6.70 -2.47
N ILE A 450 -29.14 7.18 -3.32
CA ILE A 450 -28.30 6.36 -4.19
C ILE A 450 -27.22 5.67 -3.36
N MET A 451 -26.50 6.40 -2.51
CA MET A 451 -25.42 5.85 -1.69
C MET A 451 -25.90 4.67 -0.82
N ARG A 452 -27.05 4.84 -0.14
CA ARG A 452 -27.72 3.76 0.61
C ARG A 452 -27.92 2.51 -0.25
N THR A 453 -28.45 2.69 -1.46
CA THR A 453 -28.73 1.59 -2.40
C THR A 453 -27.45 0.86 -2.83
N VAL A 454 -26.36 1.58 -3.08
CA VAL A 454 -25.06 0.95 -3.44
C VAL A 454 -24.47 0.22 -2.23
N LEU A 455 -24.51 0.81 -1.03
CA LEU A 455 -23.99 0.21 0.22
C LEU A 455 -24.72 -1.10 0.58
N GLU A 456 -26.04 -1.13 0.42
CA GLU A 456 -26.87 -2.31 0.68
C GLU A 456 -26.66 -3.40 -0.39
N ASN A 457 -26.59 -3.04 -1.67
CA ASN A 457 -26.34 -4.01 -2.76
C ASN A 457 -24.91 -4.59 -2.75
N THR A 458 -23.91 -3.83 -2.30
CA THR A 458 -22.51 -4.29 -2.12
C THR A 458 -22.24 -4.93 -0.77
N LYS A 459 -23.25 -4.98 0.12
CA LYS A 459 -23.16 -5.45 1.53
C LYS A 459 -22.20 -4.68 2.44
N LEU A 460 -21.65 -3.55 1.99
CA LEU A 460 -20.79 -2.71 2.82
C LEU A 460 -21.55 -2.00 3.95
N SER A 461 -22.89 -2.01 3.92
CA SER A 461 -23.72 -1.65 5.08
C SER A 461 -23.36 -2.42 6.36
N GLU A 462 -23.02 -3.72 6.25
CA GLU A 462 -22.63 -4.55 7.40
C GLU A 462 -21.35 -4.04 8.09
N VAL A 463 -20.45 -3.42 7.33
CA VAL A 463 -19.22 -2.78 7.85
C VAL A 463 -19.56 -1.48 8.60
N LEU A 464 -20.50 -0.69 8.05
CA LEU A 464 -20.94 0.60 8.61
C LEU A 464 -21.92 0.49 9.79
N GLU A 465 -22.51 -0.69 9.99
CA GLU A 465 -23.26 -1.07 11.20
C GLU A 465 -22.36 -1.68 12.29
N GLY A 466 -21.12 -2.03 11.93
CA GLY A 466 -20.16 -2.69 12.80
C GLY A 466 -19.74 -1.85 14.01
N LYS A 467 -19.26 -2.53 15.07
CA LYS A 467 -18.79 -1.90 16.32
C LYS A 467 -17.40 -1.24 16.21
N LYS A 468 -16.67 -1.46 15.11
CA LYS A 468 -15.36 -0.83 14.87
C LYS A 468 -15.55 0.67 14.57
N PRO A 469 -14.59 1.54 14.94
CA PRO A 469 -14.58 2.91 14.43
C PRO A 469 -14.48 2.89 12.89
N VAL A 470 -15.30 3.70 12.23
CA VAL A 470 -15.25 3.89 10.77
C VAL A 470 -15.34 5.38 10.43
N THR A 471 -14.80 5.76 9.28
CA THR A 471 -15.13 7.04 8.64
C THR A 471 -15.58 6.79 7.22
N ILE A 472 -16.69 7.40 6.81
CA ILE A 472 -17.17 7.35 5.43
C ILE A 472 -17.29 8.74 4.81
N PHE A 473 -16.79 8.86 3.60
CA PHE A 473 -16.96 10.02 2.73
C PHE A 473 -18.16 9.76 1.81
N VAL A 474 -19.31 10.37 2.09
CA VAL A 474 -20.58 10.09 1.39
C VAL A 474 -20.80 11.06 0.24
N PRO A 475 -20.73 10.62 -1.03
CA PRO A 475 -21.17 11.40 -2.16
C PRO A 475 -22.69 11.58 -2.15
N THR A 476 -23.15 12.83 -2.30
CA THR A 476 -24.59 13.11 -2.47
C THR A 476 -25.16 12.49 -3.75
N ASP A 477 -26.47 12.38 -3.85
CA ASP A 477 -27.14 11.93 -5.08
C ASP A 477 -26.77 12.81 -6.29
N SER A 478 -26.52 14.11 -6.08
CA SER A 478 -26.02 15.03 -7.12
C SER A 478 -24.58 14.77 -7.56
N ALA A 479 -23.77 14.10 -6.73
CA ALA A 479 -22.43 13.64 -7.08
C ALA A 479 -22.49 12.39 -7.97
N PHE A 480 -23.45 11.48 -7.73
CA PHE A 480 -23.70 10.35 -8.63
C PHE A 480 -24.13 10.80 -10.03
N ASP A 481 -24.88 11.90 -10.14
CA ASP A 481 -25.34 12.44 -11.43
C ASP A 481 -24.21 13.06 -12.29
N LYS A 482 -23.00 13.23 -11.74
CA LYS A 482 -21.78 13.56 -12.50
C LYS A 482 -21.19 12.36 -13.26
N LEU A 483 -21.59 11.13 -12.93
CA LEU A 483 -21.07 9.91 -13.55
C LEU A 483 -21.78 9.56 -14.86
N GLU A 484 -21.07 8.86 -15.74
CA GLU A 484 -21.65 8.33 -16.97
C GLU A 484 -22.85 7.40 -16.70
N PRO A 485 -23.89 7.41 -17.57
CA PRO A 485 -25.09 6.60 -17.37
C PRO A 485 -24.87 5.09 -17.29
N HIS A 486 -23.77 4.57 -17.84
CA HIS A 486 -23.42 3.15 -17.78
C HIS A 486 -22.86 2.80 -16.39
N LEU A 487 -21.79 3.50 -15.96
CA LEU A 487 -21.15 3.32 -14.65
C LEU A 487 -22.13 3.61 -13.49
N ARG A 488 -22.91 4.69 -13.59
CA ARG A 488 -23.95 5.04 -12.61
C ARG A 488 -25.02 3.94 -12.47
N ARG A 489 -25.25 3.12 -13.50
CA ARG A 489 -26.13 1.94 -13.41
C ARG A 489 -25.42 0.76 -12.74
N ALA A 490 -24.22 0.41 -13.18
CA ALA A 490 -23.44 -0.69 -12.60
C ALA A 490 -23.24 -0.52 -11.08
N LEU A 491 -22.90 0.71 -10.65
CA LEU A 491 -22.84 1.09 -9.24
C LEU A 491 -24.18 0.85 -8.52
N LYS A 492 -25.30 1.38 -9.04
CA LYS A 492 -26.62 1.19 -8.43
C LYS A 492 -27.05 -0.28 -8.33
N GLU A 493 -26.61 -1.13 -9.25
CA GLU A 493 -26.84 -2.57 -9.23
C GLU A 493 -25.87 -3.35 -8.31
N GLY A 494 -24.86 -2.70 -7.73
CA GLY A 494 -23.84 -3.33 -6.88
C GLY A 494 -22.85 -4.23 -7.64
N LYS A 495 -22.70 -4.04 -8.95
CA LYS A 495 -21.91 -4.90 -9.85
C LYS A 495 -20.55 -4.31 -10.19
N GLY A 496 -19.67 -5.12 -10.78
CA GLY A 496 -18.28 -4.79 -11.06
C GLY A 496 -17.61 -4.12 -9.86
N CYS A 497 -17.00 -2.98 -10.12
CA CYS A 497 -16.14 -2.30 -9.15
C CYS A 497 -16.88 -1.52 -8.06
N ALA A 498 -18.22 -1.61 -7.95
CA ALA A 498 -19.00 -0.90 -6.94
C ALA A 498 -18.47 -1.09 -5.52
N THR A 499 -18.12 -2.33 -5.16
CA THR A 499 -17.56 -2.68 -3.85
C THR A 499 -16.19 -2.02 -3.61
N ASN A 500 -15.30 -2.00 -4.61
CA ASN A 500 -13.96 -1.43 -4.44
C ASN A 500 -13.97 0.11 -4.51
N ILE A 501 -14.80 0.71 -5.36
CA ILE A 501 -15.05 2.15 -5.37
C ILE A 501 -15.58 2.59 -4.00
N LEU A 502 -16.53 1.86 -3.40
CA LEU A 502 -17.00 2.17 -2.05
C LEU A 502 -15.97 1.92 -0.94
N LYS A 503 -15.11 0.90 -1.04
CA LYS A 503 -13.98 0.73 -0.11
C LYS A 503 -13.03 1.94 -0.11
N ASN A 504 -12.83 2.60 -1.25
CA ASN A 504 -12.08 3.87 -1.32
C ASN A 504 -12.79 5.07 -0.66
N HIS A 505 -14.08 4.96 -0.32
CA HIS A 505 -14.80 5.98 0.43
C HIS A 505 -14.80 5.73 1.95
N ILE A 506 -14.18 4.65 2.44
CA ILE A 506 -14.24 4.23 3.85
C ILE A 506 -12.83 4.07 4.45
N LEU A 507 -12.64 4.57 5.67
CA LEU A 507 -11.49 4.33 6.56
C LEU A 507 -11.92 3.46 7.75
N ASP A 508 -11.02 2.66 8.30
CA ASP A 508 -11.23 1.81 9.49
C ASP A 508 -10.87 2.48 10.84
N LEU A 509 -10.99 3.82 10.87
CA LEU A 509 -10.68 4.68 12.01
C LEU A 509 -11.60 5.91 12.06
N THR A 510 -11.61 6.65 13.17
CA THR A 510 -12.35 7.91 13.32
C THR A 510 -11.48 9.07 12.85
N PHE A 511 -11.78 9.63 11.67
CA PHE A 511 -11.07 10.75 11.07
C PHE A 511 -11.94 12.01 11.15
N CYS A 512 -11.65 12.87 12.13
CA CYS A 512 -12.25 14.20 12.20
C CYS A 512 -11.55 15.16 11.22
N SER A 513 -12.27 16.13 10.64
CA SER A 513 -11.74 17.06 9.64
C SER A 513 -10.53 17.85 10.16
N VAL A 514 -10.47 18.08 11.47
CA VAL A 514 -9.41 18.80 12.18
C VAL A 514 -8.10 18.02 12.31
N ALA A 515 -8.06 16.76 11.86
CA ALA A 515 -6.84 15.99 11.61
C ALA A 515 -6.15 16.40 10.29
N SER A 516 -6.86 17.03 9.34
CA SER A 516 -6.25 17.68 8.18
C SER A 516 -5.82 19.10 8.57
N VAL A 517 -4.54 19.25 8.90
CA VAL A 517 -3.97 20.51 9.40
C VAL A 517 -3.58 21.41 8.22
N ALA A 518 -3.98 22.70 8.26
CA ALA A 518 -3.78 23.63 7.15
C ALA A 518 -2.30 23.86 6.80
N GLY A 519 -1.90 23.44 5.59
CA GLY A 519 -0.51 23.47 5.12
C GLY A 519 0.37 22.29 5.58
N ALA A 520 -0.19 21.27 6.24
CA ALA A 520 0.44 19.96 6.40
C ALA A 520 -0.07 18.98 5.32
N LYS A 521 0.65 17.89 5.10
CA LYS A 521 0.16 16.73 4.35
C LYS A 521 -0.35 15.68 5.35
N THR A 522 -1.66 15.51 5.44
CA THR A 522 -2.27 14.42 6.22
C THR A 522 -2.58 13.24 5.28
N THR A 523 -2.29 12.02 5.71
CA THR A 523 -2.57 10.78 4.97
C THR A 523 -3.25 9.78 5.89
N ALA A 524 -4.27 9.07 5.39
CA ALA A 524 -4.84 7.88 6.01
C ALA A 524 -4.94 6.75 4.95
N TYR A 525 -5.41 5.57 5.32
CA TYR A 525 -5.54 4.43 4.40
C TYR A 525 -7.01 4.01 4.29
N ASN A 526 -7.44 3.69 3.06
CA ASN A 526 -8.80 3.22 2.77
C ASN A 526 -8.96 1.71 3.01
N LEU A 527 -10.18 1.17 2.85
CA LEU A 527 -10.43 -0.28 2.91
C LEU A 527 -9.86 -1.10 1.73
N LEU A 528 -9.10 -0.48 0.81
CA LEU A 528 -8.26 -1.17 -0.18
C LEU A 528 -6.77 -1.20 0.24
N GLY A 529 -6.39 -0.53 1.33
CA GLY A 529 -4.99 -0.36 1.75
C GLY A 529 -4.25 0.78 1.03
N GLU A 530 -4.94 1.62 0.26
CA GLU A 530 -4.36 2.70 -0.52
C GLU A 530 -4.29 4.03 0.28
N PRO A 531 -3.24 4.86 0.09
CA PRO A 531 -3.06 6.10 0.84
C PRO A 531 -3.93 7.25 0.33
N MET A 532 -4.99 7.58 1.07
CA MET A 532 -5.81 8.78 0.87
C MET A 532 -5.11 10.02 1.44
N ARG A 533 -5.01 11.09 0.64
CA ARG A 533 -4.31 12.34 0.99
C ARG A 533 -5.32 13.46 1.28
N PHE A 534 -5.23 14.07 2.45
CA PHE A 534 -6.16 15.08 2.95
C PHE A 534 -5.46 16.44 3.06
N ASN A 535 -5.78 17.35 2.14
CA ASN A 535 -5.19 18.69 2.09
C ASN A 535 -6.20 19.74 2.54
N ARG A 536 -5.80 20.58 3.50
CA ARG A 536 -6.54 21.79 3.89
C ARG A 536 -5.71 23.01 3.50
N SER A 537 -6.26 23.92 2.70
CA SER A 537 -5.62 25.20 2.39
C SER A 537 -5.63 26.11 3.64
N LYS A 538 -4.69 27.05 3.70
CA LYS A 538 -4.78 28.16 4.66
C LYS A 538 -5.86 29.14 4.17
N ALA A 539 -6.65 29.71 5.08
CA ALA A 539 -7.55 30.80 4.74
C ALA A 539 -6.74 31.97 4.13
N SER A 540 -7.33 32.67 3.17
CA SER A 540 -6.75 33.91 2.64
C SER A 540 -6.84 35.02 3.70
N SER A 541 -6.01 36.05 3.58
CA SER A 541 -6.04 37.19 4.49
C SER A 541 -7.28 38.08 4.35
N ASP A 542 -8.06 37.93 3.28
CA ASP A 542 -9.32 38.64 3.06
C ASP A 542 -10.51 37.93 3.74
N ASP A 543 -10.70 36.62 3.50
CA ASP A 543 -11.84 35.84 4.03
C ASP A 543 -11.56 35.26 5.43
N SER A 544 -11.35 36.15 6.39
CA SER A 544 -11.01 35.88 7.79
C SER A 544 -12.09 35.15 8.63
N LYS A 545 -13.13 34.56 8.01
CA LYS A 545 -14.26 33.91 8.69
C LYS A 545 -14.68 32.53 8.16
N ALA A 546 -14.05 32.01 7.10
CA ALA A 546 -14.39 30.69 6.56
C ALA A 546 -13.19 29.74 6.63
N GLU A 547 -13.27 28.70 7.47
CA GLU A 547 -12.34 27.57 7.37
C GLU A 547 -12.43 26.96 5.96
N GLN A 548 -11.29 26.76 5.32
CA GLN A 548 -11.26 26.18 3.99
C GLN A 548 -11.54 24.67 4.08
N PRO A 549 -12.43 24.13 3.22
CA PRO A 549 -12.82 22.73 3.27
C PRO A 549 -11.66 21.81 2.92
N VAL A 550 -11.68 20.60 3.50
CA VAL A 550 -10.68 19.56 3.23
C VAL A 550 -10.89 18.99 1.83
N ILE A 551 -9.81 18.88 1.06
CA ILE A 551 -9.78 18.29 -0.28
C ILE A 551 -9.06 16.93 -0.21
N ILE A 552 -9.76 15.88 -0.63
CA ILE A 552 -9.33 14.48 -0.63
C ILE A 552 -8.76 14.13 -2.01
N ASN A 553 -7.53 13.62 -2.03
CA ASN A 553 -6.75 13.25 -3.22
C ASN A 553 -6.58 14.36 -4.29
N GLY A 554 -6.99 15.60 -4.00
CA GLY A 554 -7.08 16.68 -4.99
C GLY A 554 -8.34 16.62 -5.87
N ILE A 555 -9.25 15.69 -5.60
CA ILE A 555 -10.41 15.38 -6.45
C ILE A 555 -11.73 15.75 -5.75
N ALA A 556 -11.94 15.29 -4.52
CA ALA A 556 -13.20 15.46 -3.81
C ALA A 556 -13.11 16.49 -2.70
N LYS A 557 -14.15 17.31 -2.55
CA LYS A 557 -14.26 18.36 -1.53
C LYS A 557 -15.26 17.93 -0.46
N ILE A 558 -14.86 17.99 0.81
CA ILE A 558 -15.81 17.85 1.92
C ILE A 558 -16.71 19.10 1.96
N MET A 559 -18.01 18.88 1.89
CA MET A 559 -19.06 19.90 1.86
C MET A 559 -19.74 20.08 3.22
N GLU A 560 -19.86 19.00 3.99
CA GLU A 560 -20.40 18.94 5.34
C GLU A 560 -19.54 17.94 6.12
N ALA A 561 -19.02 18.32 7.28
CA ALA A 561 -17.94 17.61 7.96
C ALA A 561 -18.31 17.22 9.39
N ASP A 562 -17.58 16.24 9.94
CA ASP A 562 -17.61 15.87 11.36
C ASP A 562 -19.00 15.42 11.88
N ILE A 563 -19.78 14.79 10.99
CA ILE A 563 -21.12 14.27 11.31
C ILE A 563 -20.96 12.97 12.10
N MET A 564 -20.96 13.10 13.42
CA MET A 564 -20.68 11.99 14.36
C MET A 564 -21.82 10.98 14.48
N GLY A 565 -21.49 9.71 14.29
CA GLY A 565 -22.29 8.56 14.71
C GLY A 565 -21.70 7.83 15.92
N SER A 566 -22.46 6.93 16.52
CA SER A 566 -22.05 6.12 17.68
C SER A 566 -20.80 5.28 17.38
N ASN A 567 -20.65 4.80 16.15
CA ASN A 567 -19.54 3.98 15.67
C ASN A 567 -18.56 4.67 14.70
N GLY A 568 -18.68 5.98 14.44
CA GLY A 568 -17.80 6.59 13.43
C GLY A 568 -18.12 8.04 13.06
N VAL A 569 -17.55 8.49 11.94
CA VAL A 569 -17.80 9.82 11.33
C VAL A 569 -18.33 9.67 9.92
N MET A 570 -19.27 10.53 9.54
CA MET A 570 -19.65 10.78 8.16
C MET A 570 -19.16 12.17 7.73
N HIS A 571 -18.66 12.26 6.51
CA HIS A 571 -18.36 13.53 5.83
C HIS A 571 -19.03 13.51 4.47
N VAL A 572 -19.80 14.54 4.11
CA VAL A 572 -20.48 14.62 2.82
C VAL A 572 -19.52 15.21 1.79
N ILE A 573 -19.41 14.57 0.62
CA ILE A 573 -18.52 15.00 -0.47
C ILE A 573 -19.27 15.34 -1.75
N ASP A 574 -18.67 16.20 -2.57
CA ASP A 574 -19.29 16.73 -3.78
C ASP A 574 -19.12 15.85 -5.03
N THR A 575 -18.24 14.85 -5.01
CA THR A 575 -17.95 13.94 -6.13
C THR A 575 -17.61 12.54 -5.63
N ILE A 576 -17.73 11.55 -6.50
CA ILE A 576 -17.30 10.17 -6.22
C ILE A 576 -15.79 10.06 -6.45
N MET A 577 -15.11 9.29 -5.59
CA MET A 577 -13.69 9.01 -5.64
C MET A 577 -13.42 7.59 -6.16
N PRO A 578 -13.14 7.41 -7.46
CA PRO A 578 -12.42 6.22 -7.92
C PRO A 578 -10.91 6.36 -7.59
N THR A 579 -10.25 5.24 -7.33
CA THR A 579 -8.79 5.05 -7.50
C THR A 579 -8.55 4.22 -8.77
N GLU A 580 -7.32 4.24 -9.31
CA GLU A 580 -6.96 3.43 -10.49
C GLU A 580 -7.34 1.95 -10.27
N SER A 581 -6.93 1.39 -9.12
CA SER A 581 -7.25 0.03 -8.63
C SER A 581 -8.75 -0.26 -8.47
N ALA A 582 -9.61 0.76 -8.50
CA ALA A 582 -11.06 0.65 -8.41
C ALA A 582 -11.78 0.97 -9.75
N LEU A 583 -11.06 1.25 -10.84
CA LEU A 583 -11.62 1.37 -12.18
C LEU A 583 -11.99 -0.01 -12.75
N PRO A 584 -13.01 -0.09 -13.63
CA PRO A 584 -13.25 -1.25 -14.48
C PRO A 584 -12.10 -1.48 -15.48
N MET A 585 -11.88 -2.74 -15.86
CA MET A 585 -10.80 -3.16 -16.75
C MET A 585 -10.90 -2.49 -18.13
N SER A 586 -12.11 -2.28 -18.63
CA SER A 586 -12.42 -1.56 -19.87
C SER A 586 -12.02 -0.08 -19.80
N SER A 587 -12.16 0.56 -18.64
CA SER A 587 -11.74 1.95 -18.40
C SER A 587 -10.21 2.05 -18.25
N LEU A 588 -9.60 1.14 -17.49
CA LEU A 588 -8.15 1.04 -17.34
C LEU A 588 -7.46 0.83 -18.70
N MET A 589 -7.95 -0.10 -19.54
CA MET A 589 -7.43 -0.33 -20.88
C MET A 589 -7.52 0.91 -21.78
N GLN A 590 -8.54 1.77 -21.59
CA GLN A 590 -8.68 3.02 -22.33
C GLN A 590 -7.65 4.07 -21.90
N GLU A 591 -7.36 4.16 -20.60
CA GLU A 591 -6.36 5.09 -20.04
C GLU A 591 -4.93 4.65 -20.38
N LYS A 592 -4.62 3.36 -20.20
CA LYS A 592 -3.27 2.78 -20.37
C LYS A 592 -2.94 2.45 -21.84
N ASN A 593 -3.70 2.98 -22.81
CA ASN A 593 -3.50 2.89 -24.26
C ASN A 593 -3.52 1.45 -24.85
N VAL A 594 -4.48 0.62 -24.42
CA VAL A 594 -4.70 -0.76 -24.89
C VAL A 594 -5.99 -0.84 -25.73
N THR A 595 -6.12 0.06 -26.71
CA THR A 595 -7.39 0.37 -27.38
C THR A 595 -7.89 -0.73 -28.32
N ILE A 596 -7.01 -1.47 -28.99
CA ILE A 596 -7.38 -2.56 -29.90
C ILE A 596 -7.91 -3.75 -29.09
N PHE A 597 -7.27 -4.10 -27.97
CA PHE A 597 -7.77 -5.19 -27.12
C PHE A 597 -9.15 -4.85 -26.52
N LYS A 598 -9.33 -3.60 -26.05
CA LYS A 598 -10.63 -3.09 -25.60
C LYS A 598 -11.70 -3.18 -26.68
N ARG A 599 -11.43 -2.72 -27.91
CA ARG A 599 -12.36 -2.83 -29.05
C ARG A 599 -12.69 -4.28 -29.43
N LEU A 600 -11.76 -5.23 -29.22
CA LEU A 600 -12.04 -6.66 -29.41
C LEU A 600 -12.96 -7.23 -28.32
N LEU A 601 -12.83 -6.78 -27.06
CA LEU A 601 -13.78 -7.12 -25.98
C LEU A 601 -15.18 -6.59 -26.28
N GLU A 602 -15.29 -5.32 -26.69
CA GLU A 602 -16.55 -4.67 -27.09
C GLU A 602 -17.21 -5.41 -28.26
N ALA A 603 -16.46 -5.71 -29.33
CA ALA A 603 -16.98 -6.40 -30.51
C ALA A 603 -17.38 -7.87 -30.23
N ALA A 604 -16.69 -8.54 -29.30
CA ALA A 604 -17.06 -9.87 -28.82
C ALA A 604 -18.29 -9.87 -27.89
N GLY A 605 -18.62 -8.73 -27.24
CA GLY A 605 -19.59 -8.66 -26.15
C GLY A 605 -19.06 -9.20 -24.83
N LEU A 606 -17.76 -9.04 -24.56
CA LEU A 606 -17.05 -9.50 -23.36
C LEU A 606 -16.58 -8.36 -22.45
N ASP A 607 -16.85 -7.10 -22.81
CA ASP A 607 -16.58 -5.90 -22.02
C ASP A 607 -17.06 -6.04 -20.55
N ASN A 608 -18.36 -6.26 -20.36
CA ASN A 608 -18.99 -6.42 -19.05
C ASN A 608 -18.44 -7.67 -18.33
N LYS A 609 -18.12 -8.75 -19.06
CA LYS A 609 -17.52 -9.96 -18.48
C LYS A 609 -16.15 -9.67 -17.87
N PHE A 610 -15.33 -8.83 -18.52
CA PHE A 610 -13.99 -8.46 -18.04
C PHE A 610 -14.06 -7.43 -16.91
N ASP A 611 -15.06 -6.53 -16.92
CA ASP A 611 -15.30 -5.56 -15.85
C ASP A 611 -15.89 -6.19 -14.56
N ASP A 612 -16.55 -7.35 -14.68
CA ASP A 612 -17.01 -8.18 -13.55
C ASP A 612 -15.96 -9.23 -13.10
N MET A 613 -14.70 -9.21 -13.59
CA MET A 613 -13.65 -10.15 -13.14
C MET A 613 -12.93 -9.69 -11.86
N ASP A 614 -12.90 -10.57 -10.87
CA ASP A 614 -12.13 -10.45 -9.63
C ASP A 614 -11.06 -11.54 -9.53
N ASN A 615 -9.94 -11.23 -8.86
CA ASN A 615 -8.79 -12.11 -8.65
C ASN A 615 -8.23 -12.74 -9.94
N VAL A 616 -8.03 -11.96 -11.00
CA VAL A 616 -7.36 -12.42 -12.24
C VAL A 616 -6.21 -11.50 -12.68
N THR A 617 -5.37 -12.05 -13.55
CA THR A 617 -4.25 -11.37 -14.20
C THR A 617 -4.50 -11.31 -15.70
N VAL A 618 -4.57 -10.11 -16.28
CA VAL A 618 -4.82 -9.88 -17.71
C VAL A 618 -3.52 -9.47 -18.41
N PHE A 619 -2.97 -10.36 -19.23
CA PHE A 619 -1.76 -10.13 -20.02
C PHE A 619 -2.10 -9.48 -21.38
N ALA A 620 -2.67 -8.27 -21.38
CA ALA A 620 -3.16 -7.64 -22.61
C ALA A 620 -2.02 -7.24 -23.56
N PRO A 621 -2.05 -7.59 -24.85
CA PRO A 621 -1.03 -7.16 -25.80
C PRO A 621 -1.22 -5.71 -26.20
N THR A 622 -0.13 -4.95 -26.25
CA THR A 622 -0.16 -3.54 -26.70
C THR A 622 -0.73 -3.39 -28.12
N ASP A 623 -1.30 -2.22 -28.43
CA ASP A 623 -1.86 -1.95 -29.77
C ASP A 623 -0.82 -2.17 -30.88
N LYS A 624 0.45 -1.82 -30.64
CA LYS A 624 1.57 -2.10 -31.55
C LYS A 624 1.79 -3.61 -31.82
N ALA A 625 1.51 -4.46 -30.84
CA ALA A 625 1.57 -5.91 -30.99
C ALA A 625 0.35 -6.45 -31.75
N LEU A 626 -0.83 -5.84 -31.59
CA LEU A 626 -2.08 -6.27 -32.22
C LEU A 626 -2.28 -5.76 -33.65
N GLN A 627 -1.72 -4.61 -34.03
CA GLN A 627 -1.92 -3.94 -35.34
C GLN A 627 -1.78 -4.86 -36.57
N ASN A 628 -0.89 -5.85 -36.54
CA ASN A 628 -0.65 -6.77 -37.66
C ASN A 628 -1.37 -8.13 -37.53
N SER A 629 -2.11 -8.35 -36.45
CA SER A 629 -2.84 -9.60 -36.17
C SER A 629 -4.05 -9.79 -37.10
N LYS A 630 -4.56 -11.04 -37.17
CA LYS A 630 -5.83 -11.31 -37.87
C LYS A 630 -7.02 -10.56 -37.23
N TRP A 631 -6.96 -10.31 -35.92
CA TRP A 631 -8.03 -9.68 -35.17
C TRP A 631 -8.14 -8.18 -35.44
N ALA A 632 -7.01 -7.46 -35.50
CA ALA A 632 -7.03 -6.04 -35.85
C ALA A 632 -7.54 -5.81 -37.27
N LYS A 633 -7.21 -6.70 -38.23
CA LYS A 633 -7.76 -6.65 -39.59
C LYS A 633 -9.27 -6.90 -39.60
N LEU A 634 -9.73 -8.00 -38.99
CA LEU A 634 -11.15 -8.35 -38.95
C LEU A 634 -12.00 -7.30 -38.20
N LEU A 635 -11.43 -6.58 -37.23
CA LEU A 635 -12.04 -5.46 -36.51
C LEU A 635 -12.25 -4.20 -37.38
N GLU A 636 -11.35 -3.92 -38.32
CA GLU A 636 -11.49 -2.80 -39.26
C GLU A 636 -12.28 -3.18 -40.52
N GLU A 637 -12.15 -4.43 -40.99
CA GLU A 637 -12.79 -4.93 -42.22
C GLU A 637 -14.25 -5.33 -41.98
N ASN A 638 -14.51 -6.32 -41.11
CA ASN A 638 -15.84 -6.88 -40.84
C ASN A 638 -16.10 -7.06 -39.32
N PRO A 639 -16.21 -5.98 -38.53
CA PRO A 639 -16.39 -6.06 -37.07
C PRO A 639 -17.62 -6.86 -36.61
N GLY A 640 -18.63 -7.02 -37.48
CA GLY A 640 -19.80 -7.87 -37.22
C GLY A 640 -19.48 -9.37 -37.08
N GLU A 641 -18.38 -9.85 -37.68
CA GLU A 641 -17.93 -11.25 -37.60
C GLU A 641 -17.18 -11.59 -36.30
N LEU A 642 -16.84 -10.58 -35.49
CA LEU A 642 -16.24 -10.77 -34.17
C LEU A 642 -17.28 -11.17 -33.10
N LYS A 643 -18.55 -10.79 -33.31
CA LYS A 643 -19.61 -11.05 -32.35
C LYS A 643 -19.92 -12.55 -32.28
N ASN A 644 -19.86 -13.11 -31.06
CA ASN A 644 -19.99 -14.54 -30.79
C ASN A 644 -18.91 -15.42 -31.46
N ASN A 645 -17.78 -14.86 -31.91
CA ASN A 645 -16.73 -15.60 -32.59
C ASN A 645 -15.94 -16.46 -31.59
N GLN A 646 -16.09 -17.78 -31.65
CA GLN A 646 -15.51 -18.69 -30.66
C GLN A 646 -13.97 -18.62 -30.61
N GLU A 647 -13.29 -18.50 -31.75
CA GLU A 647 -11.83 -18.36 -31.78
C GLU A 647 -11.36 -17.05 -31.13
N LEU A 648 -12.15 -15.97 -31.25
CA LEU A 648 -11.86 -14.69 -30.58
C LEU A 648 -12.10 -14.79 -29.07
N VAL A 649 -13.17 -15.47 -28.66
CA VAL A 649 -13.47 -15.73 -27.24
C VAL A 649 -12.35 -16.58 -26.62
N GLU A 650 -11.90 -17.63 -27.30
CA GLU A 650 -10.75 -18.45 -26.89
C GLU A 650 -9.47 -17.60 -26.76
N PHE A 651 -9.15 -16.81 -27.79
CA PHE A 651 -8.01 -15.90 -27.80
C PHE A 651 -8.05 -14.91 -26.62
N LEU A 652 -9.18 -14.23 -26.39
CA LEU A 652 -9.31 -13.23 -25.32
C LEU A 652 -9.19 -13.87 -23.93
N ASN A 653 -9.81 -15.04 -23.69
CA ASN A 653 -9.69 -15.75 -22.41
C ASN A 653 -8.29 -16.36 -22.20
N TYR A 654 -7.53 -16.66 -23.26
CA TYR A 654 -6.13 -17.12 -23.16
C TYR A 654 -5.17 -16.02 -22.69
N HIS A 655 -5.56 -14.75 -22.76
CA HIS A 655 -4.80 -13.63 -22.19
C HIS A 655 -5.14 -13.35 -20.72
N VAL A 656 -5.96 -14.19 -20.06
CA VAL A 656 -6.33 -14.02 -18.65
C VAL A 656 -5.99 -15.27 -17.86
N THR A 657 -5.26 -15.13 -16.75
CA THR A 657 -4.96 -16.21 -15.79
C THR A 657 -5.53 -15.95 -14.41
N GLN A 658 -5.68 -17.00 -13.62
CA GLN A 658 -6.08 -16.92 -12.22
C GLN A 658 -4.99 -17.59 -11.35
N PRO A 659 -4.59 -17.03 -10.18
CA PRO A 659 -5.09 -15.82 -9.50
C PRO A 659 -4.62 -14.49 -10.12
N MET A 660 -4.93 -13.37 -9.47
CA MET A 660 -4.22 -12.10 -9.63
C MET A 660 -2.78 -12.25 -9.10
N VAL A 661 -1.79 -11.84 -9.90
CA VAL A 661 -0.36 -11.93 -9.57
C VAL A 661 0.33 -10.63 -9.99
N LYS A 662 0.80 -9.85 -9.01
CA LYS A 662 1.58 -8.62 -9.23
C LYS A 662 3.05 -8.95 -9.49
N THR A 663 3.83 -8.00 -9.99
CA THR A 663 5.25 -8.23 -10.36
C THR A 663 6.10 -8.74 -9.21
N CYS A 664 5.78 -8.35 -7.97
CA CYS A 664 6.44 -8.85 -6.75
C CYS A 664 6.15 -10.34 -6.46
N ASP A 665 5.03 -10.87 -6.94
CA ASP A 665 4.54 -12.24 -6.68
C ASP A 665 4.72 -13.17 -7.90
N LEU A 666 5.35 -12.66 -8.97
CA LEU A 666 5.72 -13.44 -10.15
C LEU A 666 6.82 -14.42 -9.79
N GLU A 667 6.65 -15.67 -10.24
CA GLU A 667 7.60 -16.77 -10.10
C GLU A 667 7.75 -17.48 -11.44
N VAL A 668 8.77 -18.32 -11.62
CA VAL A 668 8.90 -19.17 -12.81
C VAL A 668 7.94 -20.36 -12.71
N LYS A 669 6.66 -20.11 -13.03
CA LYS A 669 5.56 -21.09 -12.92
C LYS A 669 4.66 -21.10 -14.16
N LEU A 670 3.90 -22.19 -14.29
CA LEU A 670 2.81 -22.31 -15.26
C LEU A 670 1.51 -21.83 -14.60
N LEU A 671 0.87 -20.81 -15.16
CA LEU A 671 -0.43 -20.31 -14.71
C LEU A 671 -1.54 -20.85 -15.64
N PRO A 672 -2.68 -21.32 -15.11
CA PRO A 672 -3.84 -21.69 -15.92
C PRO A 672 -4.52 -20.43 -16.47
N THR A 673 -4.90 -20.46 -17.76
CA THR A 673 -5.73 -19.40 -18.35
C THR A 673 -7.22 -19.71 -18.21
N ILE A 674 -8.08 -18.70 -18.39
CA ILE A 674 -9.54 -18.90 -18.47
C ILE A 674 -9.93 -19.73 -19.71
N ALA A 675 -9.06 -19.83 -20.72
CA ALA A 675 -9.23 -20.75 -21.85
C ALA A 675 -8.83 -22.21 -21.54
N GLY A 676 -8.28 -22.50 -20.36
CA GLY A 676 -7.89 -23.84 -19.90
C GLY A 676 -6.41 -24.18 -20.15
N ASP A 677 -5.86 -23.81 -21.30
CA ASP A 677 -4.43 -23.95 -21.58
C ASP A 677 -3.58 -23.11 -20.62
N LYS A 678 -2.33 -23.54 -20.39
CA LYS A 678 -1.41 -22.87 -19.46
C LYS A 678 -0.48 -21.89 -20.19
N VAL A 679 -0.13 -20.80 -19.50
CA VAL A 679 0.96 -19.89 -19.91
C VAL A 679 2.13 -20.01 -18.94
N ARG A 680 3.35 -20.01 -19.47
CA ARG A 680 4.58 -20.08 -18.68
C ARG A 680 5.13 -18.68 -18.42
N ILE A 681 5.25 -18.33 -17.15
CA ILE A 681 5.99 -17.16 -16.68
C ILE A 681 7.49 -17.52 -16.64
N ASN A 682 8.35 -16.66 -17.18
CA ASN A 682 9.80 -16.79 -17.09
C ASN A 682 10.42 -15.46 -16.67
N LEU A 683 11.35 -15.51 -15.72
CA LEU A 683 11.94 -14.33 -15.09
C LEU A 683 13.43 -14.25 -15.38
N TYR A 684 13.93 -13.05 -15.65
CA TYR A 684 15.31 -12.80 -16.04
C TYR A 684 15.91 -11.63 -15.25
N SER A 685 17.02 -11.88 -14.56
CA SER A 685 17.83 -10.82 -13.93
C SER A 685 18.79 -10.19 -14.95
N THR A 686 19.00 -8.87 -14.83
CA THR A 686 20.00 -8.12 -15.61
C THR A 686 21.39 -8.20 -15.00
N HIS A 687 21.52 -8.38 -13.68
CA HIS A 687 22.76 -8.13 -12.94
C HIS A 687 23.12 -9.27 -11.98
N ALA A 688 24.31 -9.85 -12.16
CA ALA A 688 24.80 -10.97 -11.35
C ALA A 688 25.06 -10.62 -9.86
N LEU A 689 25.16 -9.33 -9.53
CA LEU A 689 25.37 -8.84 -8.16
C LEU A 689 24.07 -8.40 -7.44
N PHE A 690 22.95 -8.29 -8.18
CA PHE A 690 21.67 -7.83 -7.65
C PHE A 690 20.57 -8.83 -8.03
N SER A 691 20.74 -10.08 -7.61
CA SER A 691 19.83 -11.21 -7.89
C SER A 691 18.38 -10.93 -7.53
N ASN A 692 18.15 -10.12 -6.49
CA ASN A 692 16.84 -9.91 -5.88
C ASN A 692 15.99 -8.85 -6.58
N VAL A 693 16.53 -8.17 -7.61
CA VAL A 693 15.77 -7.22 -8.44
C VAL A 693 15.40 -7.93 -9.74
N MET A 694 14.13 -8.34 -9.87
CA MET A 694 13.61 -8.84 -11.14
C MET A 694 13.55 -7.69 -12.15
N ASN A 695 14.24 -7.83 -13.29
CA ASN A 695 14.37 -6.75 -14.27
C ASN A 695 13.62 -7.02 -15.59
N ARG A 696 13.19 -8.27 -15.84
CA ARG A 696 12.38 -8.62 -17.01
C ARG A 696 11.63 -9.92 -16.79
N ALA A 697 10.31 -9.89 -16.99
CA ALA A 697 9.45 -11.07 -17.09
C ALA A 697 8.99 -11.30 -18.54
N THR A 698 8.63 -12.55 -18.85
CA THR A 698 7.89 -12.93 -20.06
C THR A 698 6.77 -13.91 -19.73
N VAL A 699 5.70 -13.87 -20.53
CA VAL A 699 4.61 -14.85 -20.57
C VAL A 699 4.63 -15.49 -21.94
N ASN A 700 4.93 -16.79 -22.04
CA ASN A 700 5.13 -17.49 -23.33
C ASN A 700 6.00 -16.69 -24.33
N CYS A 701 7.08 -16.09 -23.83
CA CYS A 701 8.01 -15.23 -24.60
C CYS A 701 7.42 -13.96 -25.24
N ALA A 702 6.18 -13.57 -24.94
CA ALA A 702 5.78 -12.16 -24.96
C ALA A 702 6.33 -11.49 -23.70
N ARG A 703 6.98 -10.33 -23.85
CA ARG A 703 7.66 -9.64 -22.74
C ARG A 703 6.77 -8.54 -22.17
N LEU A 704 6.72 -8.43 -20.84
CA LEU A 704 6.02 -7.34 -20.17
C LEU A 704 6.68 -5.98 -20.52
N ILE A 705 5.86 -4.96 -20.78
CA ILE A 705 6.27 -3.58 -21.05
C ILE A 705 5.84 -2.66 -19.91
N HIS A 706 4.56 -2.74 -19.56
CA HIS A 706 3.94 -2.10 -18.40
C HIS A 706 3.30 -3.21 -17.56
N PHE A 707 3.20 -2.99 -16.26
CA PHE A 707 2.84 -4.01 -15.28
C PHE A 707 2.32 -3.36 -14.01
N ASP A 708 1.55 -4.11 -13.23
CA ASP A 708 0.88 -3.67 -12.00
C ASP A 708 -0.11 -2.51 -12.20
N ASP A 709 -0.69 -2.38 -13.39
CA ASP A 709 -1.87 -1.53 -13.62
C ASP A 709 -3.09 -2.22 -12.98
N GLU A 710 -3.50 -1.82 -11.77
CA GLU A 710 -4.59 -2.46 -11.03
C GLU A 710 -5.99 -2.02 -11.51
N SER A 711 -6.96 -2.95 -11.49
CA SER A 711 -8.36 -2.70 -11.83
C SER A 711 -9.28 -3.69 -11.11
N CYS A 712 -10.19 -3.20 -10.27
CA CYS A 712 -11.37 -3.93 -9.83
C CYS A 712 -11.14 -5.20 -8.97
N GLY A 713 -9.92 -5.44 -8.46
CA GLY A 713 -9.53 -6.73 -7.84
C GLY A 713 -8.76 -7.66 -8.78
N SER A 714 -8.46 -7.18 -9.99
CA SER A 714 -7.64 -7.80 -11.02
C SER A 714 -6.44 -6.91 -11.36
N VAL A 715 -5.44 -7.45 -12.07
CA VAL A 715 -4.26 -6.69 -12.52
C VAL A 715 -4.02 -6.83 -14.02
N LEU A 716 -3.62 -5.74 -14.66
CA LEU A 716 -3.29 -5.63 -16.08
C LEU A 716 -1.76 -5.57 -16.26
N HIS A 717 -1.24 -6.45 -17.11
CA HIS A 717 0.17 -6.47 -17.53
C HIS A 717 0.24 -6.37 -19.04
N GLN A 718 0.85 -5.31 -19.57
CA GLN A 718 0.93 -5.10 -21.02
C GLN A 718 2.08 -5.90 -21.64
N VAL A 719 1.81 -6.69 -22.68
CA VAL A 719 2.82 -7.54 -23.35
C VAL A 719 3.16 -7.11 -24.79
N ASP A 720 4.39 -7.40 -25.23
CA ASP A 720 4.92 -6.96 -26.53
C ASP A 720 4.61 -7.85 -27.74
N LYS A 721 3.86 -8.94 -27.53
CA LYS A 721 3.31 -9.85 -28.56
C LYS A 721 1.97 -10.39 -28.08
N PRO A 722 1.01 -10.72 -28.98
CA PRO A 722 -0.15 -11.52 -28.60
C PRO A 722 0.29 -12.92 -28.15
N LEU A 723 -0.37 -13.43 -27.11
CA LEU A 723 -0.22 -14.81 -26.62
C LEU A 723 -0.99 -15.77 -27.54
N THR A 724 -0.42 -16.95 -27.77
CA THR A 724 -1.04 -18.02 -28.54
C THR A 724 -0.82 -19.37 -27.86
N PRO A 725 -1.84 -20.25 -27.77
CA PRO A 725 -1.65 -21.59 -27.21
C PRO A 725 -0.71 -22.43 -28.08
N PRO A 726 0.32 -23.08 -27.50
CA PRO A 726 1.20 -23.96 -28.25
C PRO A 726 0.48 -25.26 -28.62
N LYS A 727 0.44 -25.59 -29.91
CA LYS A 727 -0.34 -26.74 -30.44
C LYS A 727 0.48 -28.01 -30.67
N SER A 728 1.77 -27.99 -30.34
CA SER A 728 2.73 -29.05 -30.69
C SER A 728 3.91 -29.09 -29.73
N ASN A 729 4.46 -30.28 -29.49
CA ASN A 729 5.70 -30.46 -28.74
C ASN A 729 6.96 -30.20 -29.62
N LEU A 730 8.14 -30.14 -29.00
CA LEU A 730 9.41 -29.86 -29.67
C LEU A 730 9.69 -30.82 -30.84
N LEU A 731 9.42 -32.11 -30.68
CA LEU A 731 9.56 -33.10 -31.76
C LEU A 731 8.63 -32.80 -32.93
N GLN A 732 7.33 -32.57 -32.69
CA GLN A 732 6.34 -32.23 -33.72
C GLN A 732 6.68 -30.91 -34.44
N MET A 733 7.35 -29.97 -33.78
CA MET A 733 7.85 -28.72 -34.39
C MET A 733 9.08 -28.93 -35.30
N LEU A 734 9.86 -30.00 -35.09
CA LEU A 734 10.85 -30.46 -36.06
C LEU A 734 10.17 -31.15 -37.25
N GLU A 735 9.26 -32.08 -36.97
CA GLU A 735 8.59 -32.92 -38.00
C GLU A 735 7.69 -32.12 -38.95
N SER A 736 7.12 -31.01 -38.49
CA SER A 736 6.26 -30.13 -39.30
C SER A 736 7.00 -29.07 -40.11
N ASN A 737 8.32 -28.87 -39.90
CA ASN A 737 9.10 -27.87 -40.63
C ASN A 737 10.17 -28.51 -41.53
N PRO A 738 10.01 -28.50 -42.87
CA PRO A 738 10.96 -29.16 -43.78
C PRO A 738 12.37 -28.56 -43.73
N ASN A 739 12.54 -27.32 -43.25
CA ASN A 739 13.86 -26.67 -43.12
C ASN A 739 14.71 -27.24 -41.97
N TYR A 740 14.14 -28.10 -41.12
CA TYR A 740 14.80 -28.72 -39.96
C TYR A 740 15.07 -30.23 -40.18
N SER A 741 14.82 -30.77 -41.38
CA SER A 741 14.83 -32.21 -41.63
C SER A 741 16.20 -32.87 -41.37
N LYS A 742 17.32 -32.22 -41.72
CA LYS A 742 18.67 -32.75 -41.42
C LYS A 742 18.91 -32.85 -39.92
N PHE A 743 18.52 -31.84 -39.14
CA PHE A 743 18.66 -31.87 -37.67
C PHE A 743 17.74 -32.93 -37.03
N LEU A 744 16.52 -33.10 -37.55
CA LEU A 744 15.60 -34.16 -37.13
C LEU A 744 16.16 -35.58 -37.40
N GLU A 745 16.85 -35.78 -38.52
CA GLU A 745 17.54 -37.04 -38.81
C GLU A 745 18.67 -37.30 -37.80
N LEU A 746 19.48 -36.29 -37.46
CA LEU A 746 20.51 -36.40 -36.42
C LEU A 746 19.92 -36.66 -35.01
N VAL A 747 18.78 -36.03 -34.66
CA VAL A 747 18.03 -36.29 -33.41
C VAL A 747 17.54 -37.74 -33.34
N ARG A 748 17.04 -38.29 -34.46
CA ARG A 748 16.61 -39.69 -34.56
C ARG A 748 17.79 -40.66 -34.48
N MET A 749 18.91 -40.35 -35.14
CA MET A 749 20.16 -41.12 -35.02
C MET A 749 20.68 -41.12 -33.59
N ALA A 750 20.66 -39.97 -32.90
CA ALA A 750 21.05 -39.83 -31.49
C ALA A 750 20.07 -40.50 -30.49
N ASN A 751 18.93 -41.03 -30.95
CA ASN A 751 17.87 -41.60 -30.10
C ASN A 751 17.32 -40.61 -29.04
N LEU A 752 17.17 -39.33 -29.42
CA LEU A 752 16.68 -38.25 -28.55
C LEU A 752 15.25 -37.81 -28.89
N THR A 753 14.50 -38.57 -29.69
CA THR A 753 13.09 -38.29 -30.03
C THR A 753 12.22 -38.19 -28.79
N ASP A 754 12.38 -39.13 -27.86
CA ASP A 754 11.48 -39.31 -26.73
C ASP A 754 11.66 -38.16 -25.71
N LEU A 755 12.90 -37.67 -25.57
CA LEU A 755 13.25 -36.47 -24.80
C LEU A 755 12.56 -35.21 -25.36
N LEU A 756 12.52 -35.05 -26.69
CA LEU A 756 11.83 -33.93 -27.33
C LEU A 756 10.30 -34.12 -27.43
N ALA A 757 9.81 -35.34 -27.20
CA ALA A 757 8.39 -35.65 -27.12
C ALA A 757 7.81 -35.49 -25.70
N ASN A 758 8.65 -35.64 -24.66
CA ASN A 758 8.29 -35.61 -23.24
C ASN A 758 7.56 -34.30 -22.87
N ALA A 759 6.42 -34.41 -22.18
CA ALA A 759 5.61 -33.26 -21.76
C ALA A 759 5.95 -32.73 -20.35
N ASP A 760 6.67 -33.51 -19.54
CA ASP A 760 6.97 -33.17 -18.14
C ASP A 760 8.21 -32.28 -18.00
N GLU A 761 9.11 -32.30 -18.99
CA GLU A 761 10.34 -31.50 -19.04
C GLU A 761 10.21 -30.31 -20.01
N TYR A 762 10.93 -29.22 -19.75
CA TYR A 762 10.77 -27.95 -20.49
C TYR A 762 12.11 -27.41 -20.99
N PHE A 763 12.40 -27.59 -22.28
CA PHE A 763 13.71 -27.25 -22.86
C PHE A 763 13.68 -26.01 -23.76
N THR A 764 14.85 -25.42 -24.01
CA THR A 764 15.06 -24.59 -25.20
C THR A 764 15.87 -25.38 -26.23
N LEU A 765 15.25 -25.69 -27.37
CA LEU A 765 15.86 -26.40 -28.48
C LEU A 765 16.44 -25.39 -29.49
N LEU A 766 17.72 -25.55 -29.82
CA LEU A 766 18.48 -24.68 -30.70
C LEU A 766 18.72 -25.39 -32.02
N VAL A 767 17.96 -25.03 -33.06
CA VAL A 767 17.86 -25.82 -34.31
C VAL A 767 18.61 -25.13 -35.45
N PRO A 768 19.73 -25.70 -35.94
CA PRO A 768 20.33 -25.29 -37.19
C PRO A 768 19.42 -25.69 -38.36
N LYS A 769 19.35 -24.85 -39.38
CA LYS A 769 18.67 -25.18 -40.64
C LYS A 769 19.47 -26.16 -41.50
N ASN A 770 18.78 -26.77 -42.47
CA ASN A 770 19.37 -27.67 -43.47
C ASN A 770 20.57 -27.07 -44.26
N ASP A 771 20.58 -25.76 -44.51
CA ASP A 771 21.66 -25.05 -45.21
C ASP A 771 22.94 -24.96 -44.36
N VAL A 772 22.82 -24.76 -43.05
CA VAL A 772 23.96 -24.76 -42.10
C VAL A 772 24.77 -26.06 -42.16
N PHE A 773 24.14 -27.19 -42.45
CA PHE A 773 24.84 -28.48 -42.53
C PHE A 773 25.62 -28.70 -43.84
N GLU A 774 25.40 -27.91 -44.90
CA GLU A 774 26.05 -28.09 -46.20
C GLU A 774 27.58 -27.90 -46.12
N GLU A 775 28.08 -27.11 -45.16
CA GLU A 775 29.51 -26.94 -44.90
C GLU A 775 30.08 -27.94 -43.86
N LEU A 776 29.22 -28.75 -43.21
CA LEU A 776 29.59 -29.62 -42.09
C LEU A 776 29.47 -31.14 -42.34
N GLU A 777 28.87 -31.59 -43.44
CA GLU A 777 28.61 -33.02 -43.71
C GLU A 777 29.85 -33.93 -43.62
N ASP A 778 31.03 -33.48 -44.08
CA ASP A 778 32.31 -34.21 -43.94
C ASP A 778 32.92 -34.17 -42.53
N THR A 779 32.40 -33.34 -41.63
CA THR A 779 32.96 -33.08 -40.28
C THR A 779 32.12 -33.65 -39.13
N LEU A 780 30.86 -34.03 -39.40
CA LEU A 780 30.01 -34.69 -38.42
C LEU A 780 30.59 -36.06 -38.06
N SER A 781 30.73 -36.31 -36.75
CA SER A 781 31.30 -37.58 -36.29
C SER A 781 30.36 -38.75 -36.55
N LYS A 782 30.96 -39.89 -36.89
CA LYS A 782 30.26 -41.18 -37.09
C LYS A 782 30.23 -42.02 -35.83
N ASP A 783 30.79 -41.52 -34.72
CA ASP A 783 30.60 -42.12 -33.39
C ASP A 783 29.25 -41.69 -32.80
N GLN A 784 28.50 -42.68 -32.32
CA GLN A 784 27.17 -42.49 -31.73
C GLN A 784 27.21 -41.56 -30.50
N THR A 785 28.24 -41.69 -29.66
CA THR A 785 28.42 -40.93 -28.42
C THR A 785 28.81 -39.48 -28.71
N GLU A 786 29.69 -39.24 -29.68
CA GLU A 786 30.03 -37.87 -30.12
C GLU A 786 28.81 -37.18 -30.77
N LEU A 787 28.01 -37.90 -31.56
CA LEU A 787 26.77 -37.38 -32.14
C LEU A 787 25.71 -37.07 -31.06
N GLU A 788 25.46 -37.99 -30.13
CA GLU A 788 24.53 -37.79 -29.01
C GLU A 788 24.92 -36.56 -28.18
N ASN A 789 26.21 -36.41 -27.85
CA ASN A 789 26.71 -35.24 -27.13
C ASN A 789 26.60 -33.95 -27.95
N LEU A 790 26.80 -33.99 -29.28
CA LEU A 790 26.59 -32.83 -30.14
C LEU A 790 25.13 -32.36 -30.11
N ILE A 791 24.17 -33.28 -30.26
CA ILE A 791 22.73 -32.93 -30.22
C ILE A 791 22.30 -32.48 -28.82
N LYS A 792 22.82 -33.09 -27.75
CA LYS A 792 22.61 -32.60 -26.37
C LYS A 792 23.21 -31.22 -26.11
N THR A 793 24.18 -30.75 -26.89
CA THR A 793 24.66 -29.36 -26.84
C THR A 793 23.60 -28.37 -27.37
N HIS A 794 22.70 -28.83 -28.25
CA HIS A 794 21.65 -28.03 -28.86
C HIS A 794 20.34 -28.04 -28.05
N ILE A 795 20.31 -28.74 -26.91
CA ILE A 795 19.19 -28.77 -25.95
C ILE A 795 19.65 -28.02 -24.69
N VAL A 796 18.89 -27.03 -24.24
CA VAL A 796 19.15 -26.27 -23.01
C VAL A 796 18.12 -26.65 -21.95
N ASN A 797 18.57 -26.86 -20.71
CA ASN A 797 17.75 -27.32 -19.58
C ASN A 797 16.71 -26.27 -19.12
N ASP A 798 16.91 -25.01 -19.48
CA ASP A 798 16.05 -23.86 -19.14
C ASP A 798 15.22 -23.36 -20.33
N VAL A 799 14.13 -22.66 -20.01
CA VAL A 799 13.26 -21.96 -20.97
C VAL A 799 13.74 -20.51 -21.16
N VAL A 800 14.56 -20.29 -22.19
CA VAL A 800 15.30 -19.06 -22.44
C VAL A 800 14.69 -18.31 -23.62
N CYS A 801 13.68 -17.48 -23.36
CA CYS A 801 13.12 -16.57 -24.38
C CYS A 801 14.19 -15.59 -24.89
N CYS A 802 14.17 -15.27 -26.18
CA CYS A 802 15.04 -14.24 -26.77
C CYS A 802 14.87 -12.86 -26.12
N ALA A 803 13.73 -12.58 -25.49
CA ALA A 803 13.54 -11.36 -24.69
C ALA A 803 14.40 -11.34 -23.40
N GLY A 804 14.66 -12.49 -22.78
CA GLY A 804 15.53 -12.63 -21.61
C GLY A 804 17.02 -12.52 -21.95
N ILE A 805 17.41 -12.88 -23.18
CA ILE A 805 18.75 -12.64 -23.69
C ILE A 805 18.93 -11.12 -23.92
N ILE A 806 19.76 -10.50 -23.09
CA ILE A 806 20.14 -9.08 -23.12
C ILE A 806 21.66 -8.93 -23.29
N PRO A 807 22.19 -7.75 -23.61
CA PRO A 807 23.64 -7.53 -23.69
C PRO A 807 24.36 -7.90 -22.38
N THR A 808 25.58 -8.41 -22.49
CA THR A 808 26.44 -8.74 -21.34
C THR A 808 27.49 -7.65 -21.18
N ASN A 809 27.35 -6.82 -20.15
CA ASN A 809 28.37 -5.82 -19.81
C ASN A 809 29.57 -6.52 -19.15
N TRP A 810 30.78 -6.22 -19.63
CA TRP A 810 32.02 -6.65 -19.00
C TRP A 810 32.11 -6.07 -17.57
N PRO A 811 32.59 -6.82 -16.55
CA PRO A 811 33.26 -8.12 -16.64
C PRO A 811 32.35 -9.36 -16.69
N PHE A 812 31.02 -9.21 -16.58
CA PHE A 812 30.12 -10.35 -16.37
C PHE A 812 29.77 -11.09 -17.66
N VAL A 813 30.38 -12.26 -17.86
CA VAL A 813 29.93 -13.25 -18.83
C VAL A 813 28.79 -14.06 -18.22
N ARG A 814 27.68 -14.21 -18.95
CA ARG A 814 26.57 -15.10 -18.57
C ARG A 814 26.57 -16.34 -19.45
N SER A 815 26.16 -17.46 -18.87
CA SER A 815 26.02 -18.74 -19.55
C SER A 815 24.72 -19.44 -19.13
N ILE A 816 24.30 -20.39 -19.95
CA ILE A 816 23.20 -21.33 -19.70
C ILE A 816 23.75 -22.75 -19.84
N GLU A 817 23.10 -23.73 -19.21
CA GLU A 817 23.55 -25.13 -19.27
C GLU A 817 22.80 -25.92 -20.35
N SER A 818 23.56 -26.59 -21.21
CA SER A 818 23.02 -27.55 -22.18
C SER A 818 22.91 -28.96 -21.58
N TYR A 819 22.10 -29.83 -22.18
CA TYR A 819 21.71 -31.14 -21.63
C TYR A 819 22.89 -32.12 -21.44
N ASN A 820 24.06 -31.81 -21.99
CA ASN A 820 25.32 -32.53 -21.74
C ASN A 820 26.24 -31.85 -20.69
N GLY A 821 25.73 -30.88 -19.93
CA GLY A 821 26.48 -30.15 -18.90
C GLY A 821 27.42 -29.06 -19.42
N HIS A 822 27.44 -28.77 -20.73
CA HIS A 822 28.27 -27.67 -21.25
C HIS A 822 27.61 -26.31 -20.99
N HIS A 823 28.35 -25.40 -20.38
CA HIS A 823 27.97 -24.00 -20.22
C HIS A 823 28.14 -23.22 -21.52
N LEU A 824 27.02 -22.89 -22.17
CA LEU A 824 26.98 -22.09 -23.40
C LEU A 824 26.92 -20.60 -23.06
N ARG A 825 27.81 -19.78 -23.61
CA ARG A 825 27.81 -18.34 -23.36
C ARG A 825 26.61 -17.67 -24.04
N ILE A 826 25.82 -16.89 -23.30
CA ILE A 826 24.75 -16.06 -23.88
C ILE A 826 25.20 -14.61 -24.05
N THR A 827 24.98 -14.03 -25.23
CA THR A 827 25.19 -12.60 -25.47
C THR A 827 24.09 -12.01 -26.36
N ARG A 828 24.05 -10.67 -26.43
CA ARG A 828 23.24 -9.96 -27.42
C ARG A 828 24.01 -8.76 -27.94
N ASP A 829 24.34 -8.85 -29.23
CA ASP A 829 24.82 -7.72 -30.01
C ASP A 829 23.58 -7.13 -30.72
N ARG A 830 23.63 -6.98 -32.06
CA ARG A 830 22.43 -6.69 -32.88
C ARG A 830 21.38 -7.82 -32.86
N ARG A 831 21.81 -9.08 -32.67
CA ARG A 831 20.95 -10.26 -32.51
C ARG A 831 21.34 -11.05 -31.25
N PRO A 832 20.41 -11.80 -30.62
CA PRO A 832 20.75 -12.78 -29.61
C PRO A 832 21.72 -13.84 -30.16
N LYS A 833 22.65 -14.29 -29.32
CA LYS A 833 23.60 -15.37 -29.62
C LYS A 833 23.72 -16.33 -28.45
N ILE A 834 23.93 -17.60 -28.78
CA ILE A 834 24.27 -18.67 -27.84
C ILE A 834 25.55 -19.32 -28.39
N GLN A 835 26.63 -19.20 -27.64
CA GLN A 835 27.99 -19.55 -28.06
C GLN A 835 28.39 -18.82 -29.37
N ASN A 836 28.77 -19.56 -30.42
CA ASN A 836 29.03 -19.04 -31.76
C ASN A 836 27.74 -18.68 -32.51
N ALA A 837 26.67 -19.43 -32.29
CA ALA A 837 25.46 -19.39 -33.08
C ALA A 837 24.57 -18.17 -32.77
N GLY A 838 24.12 -17.48 -33.82
CA GLY A 838 23.14 -16.41 -33.72
C GLY A 838 21.73 -16.92 -33.97
N ILE A 839 20.78 -16.50 -33.14
CA ILE A 839 19.36 -16.84 -33.35
C ILE A 839 18.81 -16.00 -34.50
N THR A 840 18.22 -16.65 -35.50
CA THR A 840 17.60 -16.03 -36.68
C THR A 840 16.09 -15.97 -36.58
N LYS A 841 15.44 -16.95 -35.94
CA LYS A 841 14.01 -16.95 -35.64
C LYS A 841 13.79 -17.36 -34.17
N CYS A 842 13.43 -16.37 -33.37
CA CYS A 842 13.21 -16.49 -31.94
C CYS A 842 11.82 -17.02 -31.56
N ASP A 843 11.72 -17.55 -30.34
CA ASP A 843 10.50 -17.63 -29.53
C ASP A 843 9.35 -18.46 -30.16
N ASN A 844 9.66 -19.55 -30.87
CA ASN A 844 8.63 -20.48 -31.35
C ASN A 844 8.23 -21.41 -30.18
N VAL A 845 7.18 -21.06 -29.44
CA VAL A 845 6.76 -21.78 -28.22
C VAL A 845 6.16 -23.16 -28.54
N ALA A 846 6.60 -24.18 -27.81
CA ALA A 846 6.11 -25.56 -27.83
C ALA A 846 5.34 -25.87 -26.53
N THR A 847 4.60 -26.99 -26.49
CA THR A 847 3.92 -27.45 -25.26
C THR A 847 4.91 -27.81 -24.13
N ASN A 848 6.13 -28.22 -24.50
CA ASN A 848 7.22 -28.66 -23.63
C ASN A 848 8.52 -27.86 -23.84
N GLY A 849 8.43 -26.58 -24.24
CA GLY A 849 9.63 -25.76 -24.43
C GLY A 849 9.53 -24.60 -25.42
N ILE A 850 10.67 -24.23 -26.01
CA ILE A 850 10.81 -23.25 -27.09
C ILE A 850 11.76 -23.79 -28.16
N VAL A 851 11.45 -23.58 -29.44
CA VAL A 851 12.41 -23.72 -30.54
C VAL A 851 12.97 -22.36 -30.94
N HIS A 852 14.30 -22.22 -30.94
CA HIS A 852 15.01 -21.12 -31.62
C HIS A 852 15.74 -21.65 -32.85
N GLU A 853 15.53 -20.99 -33.98
CA GLU A 853 16.28 -21.24 -35.22
C GLU A 853 17.65 -20.56 -35.13
N ILE A 854 18.74 -21.28 -35.41
CA ILE A 854 20.11 -20.76 -35.36
C ILE A 854 20.85 -20.90 -36.70
N ASN A 855 21.84 -20.03 -36.93
CA ASN A 855 22.58 -19.96 -38.20
C ASN A 855 23.90 -20.75 -38.26
N ASP A 856 24.22 -21.53 -37.23
CA ASP A 856 25.53 -22.15 -37.03
C ASP A 856 25.35 -23.38 -36.10
N VAL A 857 26.27 -24.35 -36.13
CA VAL A 857 26.24 -25.53 -35.24
C VAL A 857 27.01 -25.24 -33.96
N ILE A 858 26.42 -25.52 -32.80
CA ILE A 858 27.08 -25.32 -31.51
C ILE A 858 27.99 -26.52 -31.21
N ILE A 859 29.29 -26.36 -31.46
CA ILE A 859 30.31 -27.38 -31.20
C ILE A 859 31.00 -27.10 -29.84
N PRO A 860 31.02 -28.06 -28.90
CA PRO A 860 31.79 -27.92 -27.66
C PRO A 860 33.30 -27.74 -27.92
N ASN A 861 33.91 -26.75 -27.26
CA ASN A 861 35.33 -26.43 -27.42
C ASN A 861 36.25 -27.46 -26.72
N SER A 862 36.47 -28.60 -27.36
CA SER A 862 37.35 -29.69 -26.87
C SER A 862 38.66 -29.86 -27.69
N ARG A 863 38.99 -28.90 -28.58
CA ARG A 863 40.16 -29.00 -29.49
C ARG A 863 41.06 -27.74 -29.58
N GLN A 864 41.20 -26.95 -28.50
CA GLN A 864 42.39 -26.10 -28.39
C GLN A 864 43.62 -26.96 -28.04
N ARG A 865 44.35 -27.40 -29.08
CA ARG A 865 45.66 -28.04 -28.93
C ARG A 865 46.66 -27.06 -28.31
N GLN A 866 47.48 -27.54 -27.39
CA GLN A 866 48.69 -26.83 -27.00
C GLN A 866 49.60 -26.65 -28.24
N PRO A 867 50.17 -25.46 -28.48
CA PRO A 867 51.24 -25.29 -29.46
C PRO A 867 52.46 -26.12 -29.02
N GLN A 868 52.99 -26.96 -29.90
CA GLN A 868 54.25 -27.67 -29.66
C GLN A 868 55.44 -26.76 -29.97
N ASP A 869 56.56 -27.02 -29.31
CA ASP A 869 57.79 -26.24 -29.40
C ASP A 869 58.39 -26.23 -30.83
N GLN A 870 58.80 -25.05 -31.29
CA GLN A 870 59.87 -24.90 -32.27
C GLN A 870 60.78 -23.72 -31.91
N GLU A 871 62.08 -23.92 -32.08
CA GLU A 871 63.17 -23.07 -31.58
C GLU A 871 63.98 -22.47 -32.75
N HIS A 872 64.83 -21.46 -32.46
CA HIS A 872 65.86 -20.88 -33.36
C HIS A 872 65.37 -19.94 -34.50
N GLN A 873 66.11 -18.95 -35.03
CA GLN A 873 67.13 -18.00 -34.49
C GLN A 873 67.46 -16.90 -35.56
N HIS A 874 68.00 -15.74 -35.13
CA HIS A 874 68.76 -14.68 -35.87
C HIS A 874 68.17 -14.04 -37.18
N VAL A 875 67.99 -12.72 -37.41
CA VAL A 875 68.76 -11.44 -37.16
C VAL A 875 69.88 -11.20 -38.24
N PRO A 876 70.17 -9.97 -38.76
CA PRO A 876 69.36 -8.97 -39.51
C PRO A 876 70.09 -8.36 -40.77
N HIS A 877 69.54 -7.34 -41.47
CA HIS A 877 70.26 -6.22 -42.16
C HIS A 877 69.30 -5.30 -42.98
N TYR A 878 69.75 -4.19 -43.62
CA TYR A 878 70.01 -2.86 -43.05
C TYR A 878 69.88 -1.76 -44.15
N ARG A 879 69.78 -0.48 -43.76
CA ARG A 879 69.65 0.72 -44.63
C ARG A 879 70.95 1.14 -45.35
N PRO A 880 70.82 2.03 -46.37
CA PRO A 880 71.51 3.34 -46.35
C PRO A 880 70.54 4.55 -46.30
N HIS A 881 71.04 5.80 -46.34
CA HIS A 881 70.34 6.99 -45.79
C HIS A 881 70.65 8.34 -46.49
N HIS A 882 69.63 9.16 -46.78
CA HIS A 882 69.70 10.64 -46.88
C HIS A 882 68.35 11.30 -46.48
N HIS A 883 68.18 12.49 -45.87
CA HIS A 883 68.98 13.59 -45.24
C HIS A 883 68.42 14.95 -45.74
N GLN A 884 68.37 16.06 -45.00
CA GLN A 884 68.54 16.44 -43.57
C GLN A 884 67.71 17.76 -43.36
N HIS A 885 67.64 18.55 -42.27
CA HIS A 885 68.35 18.77 -40.99
C HIS A 885 67.27 19.07 -39.89
N GLY A 886 67.53 19.37 -38.59
CA GLY A 886 68.73 19.25 -37.76
C GLY A 886 68.72 20.18 -36.51
N GLN A 887 69.29 19.69 -35.38
CA GLN A 887 69.47 20.32 -34.04
C GLN A 887 68.23 20.27 -33.08
N LEU A 888 68.20 19.76 -31.82
CA LEU A 888 69.11 19.29 -30.71
C LEU A 888 69.15 20.24 -29.49
N PRO A 889 69.41 19.78 -28.21
CA PRO A 889 69.93 18.46 -27.75
C PRO A 889 69.12 17.73 -26.63
N ARG A 890 69.70 16.70 -25.97
CA ARG A 890 69.19 15.85 -24.84
C ARG A 890 70.23 15.70 -23.70
N PRO A 891 69.87 15.22 -22.49
CA PRO A 891 70.06 13.80 -22.04
C PRO A 891 68.75 13.16 -21.46
N GLN A 892 68.52 11.83 -21.34
CA GLN A 892 69.06 10.78 -20.43
C GLN A 892 68.89 11.11 -18.92
N GLN A 893 68.48 10.21 -18.00
CA GLN A 893 68.42 8.71 -17.99
C GLN A 893 67.46 8.15 -16.88
N GLN A 894 67.38 6.80 -16.75
CA GLN A 894 66.87 5.97 -15.62
C GLN A 894 65.35 5.70 -15.41
N PHE A 895 65.06 4.44 -15.03
CA PHE A 895 63.86 3.92 -14.32
C PHE A 895 64.21 3.75 -12.83
N PRO A 896 63.25 3.74 -11.88
CA PRO A 896 62.77 2.42 -11.37
C PRO A 896 61.32 2.34 -10.84
N ASN A 897 60.88 1.10 -10.64
CA ASN A 897 59.81 0.62 -9.73
C ASN A 897 58.33 0.90 -10.04
N ALA A 898 57.50 0.03 -9.47
CA ALA A 898 56.04 0.07 -9.52
C ALA A 898 55.49 0.64 -8.20
N ASP A 899 54.55 1.58 -8.32
CA ASP A 899 53.49 1.92 -7.35
C ASP A 899 52.59 3.00 -7.99
N ASP A 900 51.95 2.67 -9.12
CA ASP A 900 50.97 3.54 -9.80
C ASP A 900 49.97 2.70 -10.64
N ILE A 901 48.99 2.10 -9.97
CA ILE A 901 47.75 1.54 -10.53
C ILE A 901 46.62 1.99 -9.59
N PHE A 902 45.41 2.23 -10.14
CA PHE A 902 44.26 2.88 -9.48
C PHE A 902 44.29 4.42 -9.46
N GLY A 903 44.58 5.01 -10.61
CA GLY A 903 43.96 6.28 -11.04
C GLY A 903 42.90 6.02 -12.13
N ASP A 904 42.04 7.02 -12.38
CA ASP A 904 41.16 7.16 -13.55
C ASP A 904 40.18 6.00 -13.85
N LEU A 905 39.20 5.79 -12.96
CA LEU A 905 37.98 5.05 -13.29
C LEU A 905 36.72 5.59 -12.55
N PHE A 906 36.55 6.92 -12.52
CA PHE A 906 35.31 7.60 -12.14
C PHE A 906 35.14 8.93 -12.91
N PHE A 907 34.50 8.83 -14.08
CA PHE A 907 33.78 9.88 -14.79
C PHE A 907 32.69 9.20 -15.65
#